data_AF-A0A5B2TRG1-F1
#
_entry.id   AF-A0A5B2TRG1-F1
#
_cell.length_a   1.000
_cell.length_b   1.000
_cell.length_c   1.000
_cell.angle_alpha   90.00
_cell.angle_beta   90.00
_cell.angle_gamma   90.00
#
_symmetry.space_group_name_H-M   'P 1'
#
loop_
_entity.id
_entity.type
_entity.pdbx_description
1 polymer ?
#
loop_
_entity_poly.entity_id
_entity_poly.type
_entity_poly.pdbx_seq_one_letter_code
_entity_poly.pdbx_strand_id
1 'polypeptide(L)'
;MKRLVGKFVAAICLISLGICSKGNIRGLLPSVEHDVLSTHDMDSLTRPVREWTKLLLPDWKKAPNSYIFDPSQNSEGLLVPVKKAYAMWEGGGYLNGNGIPAGAVTADVLWEDTHGLIKSGANYTLEIIGTGQDAKIKVPINKTKKGNAVVAFKVNGEIYWSWHIWVTDDPTNGVAYRSFNTVKRMKSDGTTEVIPDTDWKWMDRNLGALTSSITVSDWNKSMGLLYQWGRKDPIPPLVTRGNDFYEASGSIGRVRHRGAKNMTNAVSIDDLRKFVLLSAAEVTNNLRLSVKNPMSLIYVNKEDNSGQAYYNNNLNLPVNWFGKSTTLPTNRLSELNLWSDNAQGKIEAVYNTDDKAKPYRDKSSYDPCPNGWRIPSMLVANLASGSYVDDIRIDFSPFGVKTNMAKNVFETNKYHIIKPTDAGVPAFMTGFKVYPNLGFDLSAVGGYNMGIFPGNGQLIRGAHLGQYTDQHHIALWTATMARQFDASPAVTVRGLSMIPDKTQPDIPDANYPTIKGRYYYFPMSVMYTSDANGCRCIKDPLYLVNDYDFPTEYLPAATEYKEGIDSPNTYQIVKSGTVAVIEIPVSKAFSVQSQLLNNSEILNPSNFNNLKGNVLWTTNTGLISKISVVNPSPSSLQGIANSKIVVEIAPDQSGNAVVTLHNGSISAPVYWSWHIWVTDSPVQSYTYTTESPEAVPNYVNYVNKADVILQTTFMDRNLGATDAFPNVTNPQAPTADELLKIRASTGLHYQWGRKDPIPTFQNADNRSSYNISLGTAATNGTVSYTVLTPADYNNLSGNYIVSYNTYAVASNVQVTDKPEDKISKVLSYSVKNPLVYMIPSTFAPYNSATPNYTNGTDWLATEPNLAPDRWGRGGEKSPFDPCPEGWRIPDLTSVALVSGADFGQTPWYKKDKNIATSYSIATDYSGTRVRNSANATVGYLFNNPAYPLGNYPDSGSRGFRSVTANQTAQGTFNVLNFQYPAVWTAALNSNYLGRPVNVLFDAASTTNRMIAFHDNNDPYFGVGCRCAKVEYDANGNEEGPASRITVIPNVPTLSTANAAFKATDNKISLYPSPVSNVLYIKATENKEYHYQIFNALGQSVKSGQFINNQTDLSSLNAGVYLIRINNSEAVIKIIKR
;
A
#
# COMPACT_ATOMS: atom_id res chain seq x y z
N MET A 1 -4.08 -40.07 -55.10
CA MET A 1 -3.85 -41.22 -56.01
C MET A 1 -2.40 -41.13 -56.45
N LYS A 2 -1.47 -42.07 -56.25
CA LYS A 2 -1.44 -43.51 -55.98
C LYS A 2 -0.17 -43.72 -55.13
N ARG A 3 -0.25 -44.26 -53.91
CA ARG A 3 -0.42 -45.66 -53.51
C ARG A 3 0.93 -46.39 -53.33
N LEU A 4 1.09 -46.89 -52.09
CA LEU A 4 1.80 -48.11 -51.67
C LEU A 4 3.31 -48.13 -51.96
N VAL A 5 4.20 -48.23 -50.97
CA VAL A 5 4.29 -49.33 -49.99
C VAL A 5 4.80 -48.78 -48.65
N GLY A 6 3.88 -48.49 -47.74
CA GLY A 6 4.13 -48.34 -46.31
C GLY A 6 3.15 -49.28 -45.61
N LYS A 7 3.63 -50.47 -45.22
CA LYS A 7 3.00 -51.49 -44.37
C LYS A 7 3.77 -52.82 -44.54
N PHE A 8 4.94 -52.97 -43.91
CA PHE A 8 5.45 -54.33 -43.60
C PHE A 8 6.49 -54.41 -42.45
N VAL A 9 6.83 -53.33 -41.75
CA VAL A 9 7.78 -53.42 -40.61
C VAL A 9 7.14 -53.10 -39.24
N ALA A 10 5.86 -52.71 -39.21
CA ALA A 10 5.16 -52.35 -37.97
C ALA A 10 4.43 -53.51 -37.26
N ALA A 11 4.64 -54.78 -37.65
CA ALA A 11 3.82 -55.90 -37.17
C ALA A 11 4.54 -56.91 -36.23
N ILE A 12 5.83 -56.72 -35.87
CA ILE A 12 6.57 -57.69 -35.05
C ILE A 12 6.95 -57.19 -33.65
N CYS A 13 6.73 -55.92 -33.29
CA CYS A 13 7.02 -55.43 -31.93
C CYS A 13 5.80 -55.28 -31.00
N LEU A 14 4.58 -55.60 -31.45
CA LEU A 14 3.35 -55.27 -30.70
C LEU A 14 2.61 -56.45 -30.06
N ILE A 15 3.20 -57.65 -30.03
CA ILE A 15 2.60 -58.83 -29.37
C ILE A 15 3.68 -59.63 -28.65
N SER A 16 4.09 -59.22 -27.44
CA SER A 16 4.83 -60.08 -26.49
C SER A 16 4.87 -59.56 -25.04
N LEU A 17 3.97 -58.67 -24.60
CA LEU A 17 3.88 -58.29 -23.18
C LEU A 17 2.43 -58.24 -22.72
N GLY A 18 1.78 -59.40 -22.76
CA GLY A 18 0.52 -59.64 -22.07
C GLY A 18 0.59 -61.00 -21.37
N ILE A 19 0.41 -60.96 -20.04
CA ILE A 19 -0.04 -62.06 -19.18
C ILE A 19 1.06 -63.05 -18.71
N CYS A 20 1.57 -62.89 -17.49
CA CYS A 20 1.11 -63.62 -16.29
C CYS A 20 2.01 -63.37 -15.06
N SER A 21 1.39 -63.52 -13.89
CA SER A 21 1.77 -63.02 -12.58
C SER A 21 2.48 -64.03 -11.67
N LYS A 22 3.13 -63.47 -10.62
CA LYS A 22 3.34 -63.96 -9.23
C LYS A 22 4.79 -64.24 -8.83
N GLY A 23 5.25 -63.49 -7.82
CA GLY A 23 6.39 -63.82 -6.98
C GLY A 23 6.92 -62.60 -6.21
N ASN A 24 6.71 -62.58 -4.89
CA ASN A 24 7.34 -61.66 -3.95
C ASN A 24 8.87 -61.58 -4.16
N ILE A 25 9.45 -60.38 -4.16
CA ILE A 25 10.78 -60.07 -3.59
C ILE A 25 10.90 -58.54 -3.40
N ARG A 26 11.32 -58.14 -2.19
CA ARG A 26 11.76 -56.78 -1.82
C ARG A 26 13.06 -56.45 -2.57
N GLY A 27 13.16 -55.26 -3.16
CA GLY A 27 14.44 -54.72 -3.66
C GLY A 27 14.25 -53.41 -4.41
N LEU A 28 15.05 -52.40 -4.05
CA LEU A 28 15.10 -51.07 -4.68
C LEU A 28 15.19 -51.17 -6.21
N LEU A 29 14.50 -50.30 -6.94
CA LEU A 29 14.68 -50.12 -8.38
C LEU A 29 15.22 -48.72 -8.71
N PRO A 30 16.14 -48.59 -9.70
CA PRO A 30 16.86 -47.37 -10.02
C PRO A 30 16.18 -46.52 -11.11
N SER A 31 16.60 -45.26 -11.22
CA SER A 31 16.18 -44.26 -12.19
C SER A 31 16.46 -44.66 -13.65
N VAL A 32 15.53 -44.36 -14.54
CA VAL A 32 15.63 -44.56 -16.00
C VAL A 32 16.46 -43.42 -16.61
N GLU A 33 17.54 -43.76 -17.32
CA GLU A 33 18.42 -42.83 -18.06
C GLU A 33 17.87 -42.58 -19.48
N HIS A 34 17.93 -41.34 -19.97
CA HIS A 34 17.72 -41.00 -21.37
C HIS A 34 18.90 -40.16 -21.88
N ASP A 35 19.58 -40.67 -22.91
CA ASP A 35 20.77 -40.07 -23.52
C ASP A 35 20.41 -39.09 -24.65
N VAL A 36 21.03 -37.89 -24.64
CA VAL A 36 21.01 -36.98 -25.80
C VAL A 36 22.43 -36.44 -26.04
N LEU A 37 22.91 -36.57 -27.28
CA LEU A 37 24.21 -36.12 -27.75
C LEU A 37 24.15 -34.65 -28.19
N SER A 38 24.94 -33.77 -27.59
CA SER A 38 25.17 -32.39 -28.08
C SER A 38 26.57 -32.29 -28.68
N THR A 39 26.68 -31.78 -29.90
CA THR A 39 27.96 -31.52 -30.59
C THR A 39 28.30 -30.03 -30.52
N HIS A 40 29.41 -29.67 -29.90
CA HIS A 40 30.04 -28.35 -30.01
C HIS A 40 31.29 -28.41 -30.90
N ASP A 41 31.57 -27.29 -31.56
CA ASP A 41 32.59 -27.08 -32.60
C ASP A 41 33.98 -27.63 -32.28
N MET A 42 34.61 -28.20 -33.31
CA MET A 42 35.96 -28.75 -33.28
C MET A 42 36.99 -27.70 -33.67
N ASP A 43 37.69 -27.12 -32.69
CA ASP A 43 39.07 -26.69 -32.91
C ASP A 43 39.88 -26.68 -31.59
N SER A 44 40.43 -27.84 -31.21
CA SER A 44 41.66 -27.95 -30.42
C SER A 44 42.07 -29.42 -30.25
N LEU A 45 43.37 -29.68 -30.34
CA LEU A 45 44.02 -30.98 -30.16
C LEU A 45 44.02 -31.46 -28.70
N THR A 46 42.86 -31.55 -28.06
CA THR A 46 42.67 -32.15 -26.74
C THR A 46 41.61 -33.24 -26.82
N ARG A 47 41.94 -34.46 -26.35
CA ARG A 47 40.99 -35.57 -26.23
C ARG A 47 39.76 -35.10 -25.44
N PRO A 48 38.52 -35.31 -25.92
CA PRO A 48 37.34 -34.93 -25.17
C PRO A 48 37.26 -35.79 -23.91
N VAL A 49 37.35 -35.15 -22.75
CA VAL A 49 36.97 -35.76 -21.48
C VAL A 49 35.45 -35.93 -21.54
N ARG A 50 34.96 -37.17 -21.45
CA ARG A 50 33.54 -37.45 -21.22
C ARG A 50 33.18 -36.95 -19.83
N GLU A 51 32.78 -35.69 -19.70
CA GLU A 51 32.02 -35.26 -18.54
C GLU A 51 30.58 -35.72 -18.71
N TRP A 52 30.22 -36.73 -17.93
CA TRP A 52 28.86 -37.21 -17.79
C TRP A 52 28.11 -36.21 -16.91
N THR A 53 27.44 -35.23 -17.53
CA THR A 53 26.52 -34.36 -16.78
C THR A 53 25.26 -35.17 -16.47
N LYS A 54 25.15 -35.61 -15.22
CA LYS A 54 23.92 -36.22 -14.71
C LYS A 54 22.82 -35.17 -14.80
N LEU A 55 21.89 -35.31 -15.75
CA LEU A 55 20.71 -34.45 -15.83
C LEU A 55 19.77 -34.82 -14.66
N LEU A 56 20.08 -34.31 -13.46
CA LEU A 56 19.21 -34.43 -12.29
C LEU A 56 17.98 -33.56 -12.55
N LEU A 57 16.84 -34.20 -12.79
CA LEU A 57 15.57 -33.49 -12.80
C LEU A 57 15.31 -32.92 -11.40
N PRO A 58 15.03 -31.61 -11.25
CA PRO A 58 14.82 -30.99 -9.95
C PRO A 58 13.57 -31.58 -9.27
N ASP A 59 13.63 -31.72 -7.94
CA ASP A 59 12.49 -32.22 -7.14
C ASP A 59 11.35 -31.20 -7.14
N TRP A 60 10.33 -31.45 -7.97
CA TRP A 60 9.17 -30.58 -8.14
C TRP A 60 8.35 -30.38 -6.85
N LYS A 61 8.56 -31.18 -5.80
CA LYS A 61 7.96 -30.91 -4.48
C LYS A 61 8.54 -29.64 -3.84
N LYS A 62 9.75 -29.22 -4.23
CA LYS A 62 10.43 -27.99 -3.75
C LYS A 62 10.15 -26.75 -4.59
N ALA A 63 9.41 -26.88 -5.70
CA ALA A 63 8.98 -25.73 -6.50
C ALA A 63 8.24 -24.68 -5.62
N PRO A 64 8.23 -23.39 -5.98
CA PRO A 64 7.69 -22.35 -5.12
C PRO A 64 6.18 -22.48 -4.86
N ASN A 65 5.75 -21.99 -3.70
CA ASN A 65 4.32 -21.81 -3.36
C ASN A 65 3.82 -20.40 -3.63
N SER A 66 4.73 -19.47 -3.89
CA SER A 66 4.44 -18.07 -4.13
C SER A 66 5.27 -17.52 -5.28
N TYR A 67 4.70 -16.60 -6.04
CA TYR A 67 5.37 -15.92 -7.16
C TYR A 67 5.35 -14.42 -6.94
N ILE A 68 6.48 -13.76 -7.21
CA ILE A 68 6.60 -12.31 -7.21
C ILE A 68 6.42 -11.81 -8.64
N PHE A 69 5.65 -10.75 -8.81
CA PHE A 69 5.56 -10.02 -10.07
C PHE A 69 5.76 -8.52 -9.80
N ASP A 70 6.80 -7.94 -10.40
CA ASP A 70 7.03 -6.50 -10.39
C ASP A 70 6.23 -5.82 -11.50
N PRO A 71 5.28 -4.91 -11.18
CA PRO A 71 4.53 -4.18 -12.19
C PRO A 71 5.36 -3.35 -13.18
N SER A 72 6.61 -3.01 -12.83
CA SER A 72 7.53 -2.27 -13.69
C SER A 72 8.19 -3.14 -14.77
N GLN A 73 8.18 -4.47 -14.61
CA GLN A 73 8.88 -5.36 -15.54
C GLN A 73 8.16 -5.48 -16.90
N ASN A 74 8.93 -5.85 -17.92
CA ASN A 74 8.44 -5.97 -19.31
C ASN A 74 7.76 -7.32 -19.58
N SER A 75 6.66 -7.59 -18.86
CA SER A 75 5.80 -8.77 -18.99
C SER A 75 4.35 -8.40 -18.69
N GLU A 76 3.38 -9.19 -19.15
CA GLU A 76 1.95 -9.05 -18.84
C GLU A 76 1.49 -9.90 -17.66
N GLY A 77 2.34 -10.78 -17.13
CA GLY A 77 1.96 -11.66 -16.05
C GLY A 77 2.86 -12.89 -15.91
N LEU A 78 2.30 -13.94 -15.30
CA LEU A 78 3.05 -15.14 -14.90
C LEU A 78 2.50 -16.40 -15.58
N LEU A 79 3.38 -17.39 -15.73
CA LEU A 79 3.03 -18.78 -16.01
C LEU A 79 3.31 -19.62 -14.76
N VAL A 80 2.28 -20.24 -14.21
CA VAL A 80 2.39 -21.07 -13.00
C VAL A 80 2.30 -22.55 -13.38
N PRO A 81 3.38 -23.35 -13.26
CA PRO A 81 3.37 -24.77 -13.57
C PRO A 81 2.52 -25.59 -12.61
N VAL A 82 1.62 -26.42 -13.14
CA VAL A 82 0.77 -27.30 -12.31
C VAL A 82 1.52 -28.56 -11.85
N LYS A 83 2.71 -28.82 -12.40
CA LYS A 83 3.55 -29.98 -12.11
C LYS A 83 3.81 -30.20 -10.62
N LYS A 84 3.94 -29.11 -9.84
CA LYS A 84 4.04 -29.19 -8.38
C LYS A 84 2.83 -29.88 -7.77
N ALA A 85 1.61 -29.57 -8.22
CA ALA A 85 0.40 -30.19 -7.70
C ALA A 85 0.44 -31.70 -7.91
N TYR A 86 0.78 -32.17 -9.12
CA TYR A 86 0.93 -33.60 -9.41
C TYR A 86 1.99 -34.25 -8.51
N ALA A 87 3.19 -33.68 -8.44
CA ALA A 87 4.28 -34.20 -7.60
C ALA A 87 3.91 -34.31 -6.11
N MET A 88 3.10 -33.38 -5.59
CA MET A 88 2.63 -33.40 -4.20
C MET A 88 1.59 -34.50 -3.93
N TRP A 89 0.82 -34.91 -4.96
CA TRP A 89 -0.27 -35.88 -4.83
C TRP A 89 0.08 -37.29 -5.32
N GLU A 90 1.15 -37.49 -6.09
CA GLU A 90 1.61 -38.78 -6.66
C GLU A 90 1.91 -39.90 -5.65
N GLY A 91 2.04 -39.58 -4.36
CA GLY A 91 2.24 -40.53 -3.27
C GLY A 91 3.51 -40.28 -2.46
N GLY A 92 3.53 -40.79 -1.21
CA GLY A 92 4.57 -40.48 -0.23
C GLY A 92 4.45 -39.09 0.41
N GLY A 93 5.31 -38.78 1.38
CA GLY A 93 5.23 -37.54 2.17
C GLY A 93 3.97 -37.44 3.05
N TYR A 94 3.64 -36.25 3.55
CA TYR A 94 2.55 -36.09 4.51
C TYR A 94 1.15 -36.08 3.89
N LEU A 95 0.98 -35.75 2.60
CA LEU A 95 -0.31 -35.85 1.92
C LEU A 95 -0.69 -37.29 1.60
N ASN A 96 0.28 -38.19 1.41
CA ASN A 96 0.11 -39.61 1.15
C ASN A 96 -1.01 -39.92 0.11
N GLY A 97 -1.06 -39.15 -0.98
CA GLY A 97 -2.10 -39.26 -2.01
C GLY A 97 -1.93 -40.49 -2.93
N ASN A 98 -2.93 -40.75 -3.76
CA ASN A 98 -2.90 -41.79 -4.80
C ASN A 98 -2.78 -41.20 -6.22
N GLY A 99 -2.20 -40.00 -6.33
CA GLY A 99 -2.24 -39.17 -7.53
C GLY A 99 -3.46 -38.24 -7.59
N ILE A 100 -3.43 -37.33 -8.57
CA ILE A 100 -4.59 -36.50 -8.94
C ILE A 100 -5.47 -37.33 -9.90
N PRO A 101 -6.79 -37.47 -9.64
CA PRO A 101 -7.67 -38.25 -10.49
C PRO A 101 -7.86 -37.60 -11.87
N ALA A 102 -8.27 -38.41 -12.85
CA ALA A 102 -8.74 -37.88 -14.13
C ALA A 102 -10.05 -37.08 -13.94
N GLY A 103 -10.20 -35.98 -14.67
CA GLY A 103 -11.38 -35.12 -14.56
C GLY A 103 -11.25 -33.82 -15.34
N ALA A 104 -12.30 -33.01 -15.28
CA ALA A 104 -12.29 -31.66 -15.85
C ALA A 104 -11.33 -30.77 -15.06
N VAL A 105 -10.27 -30.32 -15.73
CA VAL A 105 -9.23 -29.48 -15.14
C VAL A 105 -9.57 -28.00 -15.37
N THR A 106 -9.57 -27.21 -14.31
CA THR A 106 -9.81 -25.76 -14.37
C THR A 106 -8.87 -24.99 -13.45
N ALA A 107 -8.74 -23.69 -13.69
CA ALA A 107 -8.07 -22.76 -12.80
C ALA A 107 -8.86 -21.46 -12.66
N ASP A 108 -8.78 -20.85 -11.49
CA ASP A 108 -9.41 -19.57 -11.20
C ASP A 108 -8.64 -18.76 -10.15
N VAL A 109 -8.92 -17.46 -10.10
CA VAL A 109 -8.56 -16.61 -8.98
C VAL A 109 -9.50 -16.95 -7.82
N LEU A 110 -8.99 -17.69 -6.84
CA LEU A 110 -9.76 -18.06 -5.66
C LEU A 110 -10.17 -16.81 -4.89
N TRP A 111 -9.19 -15.94 -4.65
CA TRP A 111 -9.38 -14.61 -4.09
C TRP A 111 -8.25 -13.67 -4.52
N GLU A 112 -8.56 -12.37 -4.57
CA GLU A 112 -7.64 -11.25 -4.69
C GLU A 112 -8.07 -10.15 -3.69
N ASP A 113 -7.09 -9.46 -3.07
CA ASP A 113 -7.35 -8.38 -2.09
C ASP A 113 -7.59 -7.01 -2.75
N THR A 114 -7.28 -6.91 -4.04
CA THR A 114 -7.47 -5.73 -4.87
C THR A 114 -8.28 -6.15 -6.08
N HIS A 115 -9.49 -5.61 -6.22
CA HIS A 115 -10.41 -6.02 -7.30
C HIS A 115 -9.78 -5.83 -8.69
N GLY A 116 -9.76 -6.87 -9.50
CA GLY A 116 -9.15 -6.89 -10.84
C GLY A 116 -7.63 -6.72 -10.81
N LEU A 117 -6.95 -7.25 -9.79
CA LEU A 117 -5.50 -7.38 -9.75
C LEU A 117 -5.04 -8.37 -10.83
N ILE A 118 -5.75 -9.50 -10.94
CA ILE A 118 -5.57 -10.46 -12.01
C ILE A 118 -6.63 -10.19 -13.09
N LYS A 119 -6.20 -10.06 -14.35
CA LYS A 119 -7.08 -9.83 -15.52
C LYS A 119 -7.82 -11.14 -15.90
N SER A 120 -8.71 -11.61 -15.02
CA SER A 120 -9.42 -12.89 -15.16
C SER A 120 -10.65 -12.78 -16.08
N GLY A 121 -11.07 -13.92 -16.64
CA GLY A 121 -12.33 -14.03 -17.37
C GLY A 121 -13.57 -13.96 -16.47
N ALA A 122 -14.74 -14.28 -17.06
CA ALA A 122 -16.01 -14.39 -16.34
C ALA A 122 -15.88 -15.40 -15.18
N ASN A 123 -16.53 -15.11 -14.05
CA ASN A 123 -16.45 -15.95 -12.83
C ASN A 123 -15.02 -16.23 -12.34
N TYR A 124 -14.08 -15.31 -12.60
CA TYR A 124 -12.68 -15.41 -12.18
C TYR A 124 -11.87 -16.53 -12.83
N THR A 125 -12.32 -17.10 -13.96
CA THR A 125 -11.62 -18.19 -14.64
C THR A 125 -10.28 -17.76 -15.25
N LEU A 126 -9.30 -18.66 -15.22
CA LEU A 126 -7.99 -18.51 -15.84
C LEU A 126 -7.75 -19.59 -16.91
N GLU A 127 -6.99 -19.23 -17.93
CA GLU A 127 -6.60 -20.13 -19.02
C GLU A 127 -5.50 -21.09 -18.57
N ILE A 128 -5.59 -22.36 -18.98
CA ILE A 128 -4.55 -23.36 -18.82
C ILE A 128 -3.99 -23.70 -20.19
N ILE A 129 -2.67 -23.63 -20.34
CA ILE A 129 -1.95 -24.04 -21.55
C ILE A 129 -1.21 -25.36 -21.32
N GLY A 130 -1.12 -26.18 -22.37
CA GLY A 130 -0.55 -27.52 -22.29
C GLY A 130 -1.53 -28.54 -21.71
N THR A 131 -1.04 -29.74 -21.39
CA THR A 131 -1.86 -30.88 -20.95
C THR A 131 -1.19 -31.66 -19.84
N GLY A 132 -1.99 -32.25 -18.93
CA GLY A 132 -1.48 -33.10 -17.86
C GLY A 132 -0.56 -32.35 -16.88
N GLN A 133 0.47 -33.04 -16.38
CA GLN A 133 1.41 -32.48 -15.41
C GLN A 133 2.31 -31.36 -15.95
N ASP A 134 2.47 -31.27 -17.28
CA ASP A 134 3.31 -30.23 -17.91
C ASP A 134 2.50 -28.96 -18.26
N ALA A 135 1.21 -28.92 -17.90
CA ALA A 135 0.38 -27.74 -18.10
C ALA A 135 0.79 -26.56 -17.21
N LYS A 136 0.42 -25.34 -17.63
CA LYS A 136 0.70 -24.09 -16.92
C LYS A 136 -0.56 -23.21 -16.89
N ILE A 137 -0.80 -22.56 -15.75
CA ILE A 137 -1.87 -21.57 -15.61
C ILE A 137 -1.34 -20.22 -16.10
N LYS A 138 -2.08 -19.56 -16.99
CA LYS A 138 -1.81 -18.16 -17.39
C LYS A 138 -2.41 -17.20 -16.39
N VAL A 139 -1.58 -16.37 -15.78
CA VAL A 139 -1.98 -15.38 -14.78
C VAL A 139 -1.63 -13.97 -15.28
N PRO A 140 -2.50 -13.35 -16.11
CA PRO A 140 -2.30 -11.98 -16.57
C PRO A 140 -2.57 -10.97 -15.45
N ILE A 141 -1.70 -9.97 -15.32
CA ILE A 141 -1.69 -9.04 -14.18
C ILE A 141 -2.05 -7.62 -14.64
N ASN A 142 -2.85 -6.92 -13.83
CA ASN A 142 -3.06 -5.49 -13.98
C ASN A 142 -1.89 -4.72 -13.34
N LYS A 143 -1.03 -4.17 -14.18
CA LYS A 143 0.22 -3.50 -13.78
C LYS A 143 0.03 -2.10 -13.20
N THR A 144 -1.18 -1.56 -13.15
CA THR A 144 -1.46 -0.32 -12.40
C THR A 144 -1.91 -0.59 -10.97
N LYS A 145 -1.88 -1.85 -10.54
CA LYS A 145 -2.29 -2.28 -9.21
C LYS A 145 -1.16 -3.09 -8.59
N LYS A 146 -1.03 -2.95 -7.27
CA LYS A 146 -0.26 -3.83 -6.40
C LYS A 146 -1.24 -4.56 -5.49
N GLY A 147 -0.89 -5.75 -5.03
CA GLY A 147 -1.77 -6.55 -4.19
C GLY A 147 -1.39 -8.02 -4.12
N ASN A 148 -2.29 -8.82 -3.58
CA ASN A 148 -2.15 -10.25 -3.43
C ASN A 148 -3.34 -11.01 -4.02
N ALA A 149 -3.05 -12.17 -4.59
CA ALA A 149 -4.06 -13.12 -5.02
C ALA A 149 -3.66 -14.55 -4.69
N VAL A 150 -4.65 -15.45 -4.61
CA VAL A 150 -4.43 -16.89 -4.60
C VAL A 150 -5.10 -17.49 -5.82
N VAL A 151 -4.31 -18.18 -6.65
CA VAL A 151 -4.80 -18.92 -7.82
C VAL A 151 -4.93 -20.40 -7.46
N ALA A 152 -6.05 -21.02 -7.85
CA ALA A 152 -6.35 -22.40 -7.51
C ALA A 152 -6.39 -23.29 -8.76
N PHE A 153 -5.76 -24.46 -8.66
CA PHE A 153 -5.87 -25.54 -9.64
C PHE A 153 -6.91 -26.55 -9.17
N LYS A 154 -7.88 -26.86 -10.02
CA LYS A 154 -9.05 -27.70 -9.67
C LYS A 154 -9.20 -28.88 -10.63
N VAL A 155 -9.69 -29.99 -10.10
CA VAL A 155 -10.15 -31.14 -10.87
C VAL A 155 -11.55 -31.51 -10.41
N ASN A 156 -12.51 -31.53 -11.34
CA ASN A 156 -13.94 -31.74 -11.06
C ASN A 156 -14.48 -30.77 -9.99
N GLY A 157 -14.01 -29.51 -10.02
CA GLY A 157 -14.42 -28.46 -9.08
C GLY A 157 -13.71 -28.47 -7.71
N GLU A 158 -12.93 -29.51 -7.41
CA GLU A 158 -12.19 -29.63 -6.15
C GLU A 158 -10.76 -29.10 -6.29
N ILE A 159 -10.28 -28.29 -5.34
CA ILE A 159 -8.92 -27.71 -5.36
C ILE A 159 -7.88 -28.80 -5.11
N TYR A 160 -6.82 -28.92 -5.89
CA TYR A 160 -5.71 -29.85 -5.62
C TYR A 160 -4.43 -29.13 -5.22
N TRP A 161 -4.28 -27.86 -5.62
CA TRP A 161 -3.21 -27.00 -5.14
C TRP A 161 -3.57 -25.54 -5.40
N SER A 162 -2.82 -24.64 -4.76
CA SER A 162 -2.98 -23.20 -4.91
C SER A 162 -1.64 -22.50 -4.71
N TRP A 163 -1.50 -21.32 -5.30
CA TRP A 163 -0.29 -20.50 -5.23
C TRP A 163 -0.65 -19.06 -4.88
N HIS A 164 0.19 -18.44 -4.05
CA HIS A 164 0.11 -17.02 -3.76
C HIS A 164 0.81 -16.22 -4.87
N ILE A 165 0.11 -15.25 -5.43
CA ILE A 165 0.65 -14.29 -6.40
C ILE A 165 0.80 -12.96 -5.67
N TRP A 166 2.04 -12.47 -5.59
CA TRP A 166 2.39 -11.23 -4.90
C TRP A 166 2.84 -10.20 -5.93
N VAL A 167 1.99 -9.20 -6.16
CA VAL A 167 2.23 -8.14 -7.14
C VAL A 167 2.73 -6.90 -6.39
N THR A 168 4.03 -6.62 -6.47
CA THR A 168 4.72 -5.60 -5.68
C THR A 168 6.00 -5.15 -6.39
N ASP A 169 6.51 -3.96 -6.07
CA ASP A 169 7.90 -3.58 -6.36
C ASP A 169 8.90 -4.55 -5.70
N ASP A 170 10.11 -4.64 -6.26
CA ASP A 170 11.17 -5.59 -5.90
C ASP A 170 11.44 -5.69 -4.37
N PRO A 171 11.01 -6.80 -3.72
CA PRO A 171 11.19 -6.99 -2.28
C PRO A 171 12.57 -7.56 -1.92
N THR A 172 13.46 -7.76 -2.90
CA THR A 172 14.76 -8.44 -2.70
C THR A 172 15.85 -7.54 -2.09
N ASN A 173 15.54 -6.26 -1.83
CA ASN A 173 16.49 -5.23 -1.40
C ASN A 173 16.67 -5.12 0.12
N GLY A 174 16.49 -6.21 0.86
CA GLY A 174 16.65 -6.21 2.31
C GLY A 174 18.09 -6.29 2.81
N VAL A 175 18.23 -6.32 4.14
CA VAL A 175 19.52 -6.27 4.85
C VAL A 175 20.28 -7.59 4.77
N ALA A 176 21.59 -7.56 5.04
CA ALA A 176 22.43 -8.76 5.12
C ALA A 176 22.71 -9.21 6.58
N TYR A 177 21.93 -8.73 7.55
CA TYR A 177 22.17 -8.99 8.97
C TYR A 177 22.07 -10.47 9.35
N ARG A 178 22.99 -10.89 10.22
CA ARG A 178 23.02 -12.18 10.91
C ARG A 178 23.29 -11.93 12.39
N SER A 179 22.47 -12.51 13.25
CA SER A 179 22.65 -12.49 14.71
C SER A 179 23.85 -13.34 15.15
N PHE A 180 24.04 -14.50 14.52
CA PHE A 180 25.18 -15.39 14.70
C PHE A 180 26.11 -15.31 13.48
N ASN A 181 27.41 -15.06 13.67
CA ASN A 181 28.32 -14.77 12.55
C ASN A 181 28.65 -16.03 11.70
N THR A 182 28.69 -17.22 12.30
CA THR A 182 29.18 -18.45 11.66
C THR A 182 28.04 -19.39 11.25
N VAL A 183 26.96 -18.85 10.68
CA VAL A 183 25.86 -19.66 10.12
C VAL A 183 26.36 -20.57 9.01
N LYS A 184 25.96 -21.84 9.04
CA LYS A 184 26.38 -22.87 8.10
C LYS A 184 25.24 -23.38 7.21
N ARG A 185 25.57 -23.99 6.08
CA ARG A 185 24.66 -24.78 5.23
C ARG A 185 25.20 -26.19 5.01
N MET A 186 24.32 -27.15 4.77
CA MET A 186 24.65 -28.54 4.44
C MET A 186 24.30 -28.83 2.98
N LYS A 187 25.29 -29.20 2.18
CA LYS A 187 25.13 -29.54 0.77
C LYS A 187 24.49 -30.92 0.59
N SER A 188 24.07 -31.21 -0.64
CA SER A 188 23.48 -32.50 -1.04
C SER A 188 24.40 -33.70 -0.79
N ASP A 189 25.73 -33.50 -0.80
CA ASP A 189 26.74 -34.52 -0.47
C ASP A 189 26.95 -34.73 1.05
N GLY A 190 26.25 -33.97 1.90
CA GLY A 190 26.34 -34.02 3.36
C GLY A 190 27.45 -33.15 3.96
N THR A 191 28.28 -32.50 3.15
CA THR A 191 29.31 -31.57 3.64
C THR A 191 28.67 -30.30 4.21
N THR A 192 29.32 -29.72 5.23
CA THR A 192 28.84 -28.49 5.88
C THR A 192 29.88 -27.39 5.75
N GLU A 193 29.46 -26.19 5.36
CA GLU A 193 30.31 -25.00 5.22
C GLU A 193 29.63 -23.76 5.77
N VAL A 194 30.42 -22.71 6.05
CA VAL A 194 29.87 -21.38 6.40
C VAL A 194 29.23 -20.77 5.16
N ILE A 195 28.04 -20.17 5.32
CA ILE A 195 27.32 -19.52 4.22
C ILE A 195 28.06 -18.24 3.81
N PRO A 196 28.52 -18.10 2.55
CA PRO A 196 29.13 -16.86 2.06
C PRO A 196 28.21 -15.66 2.21
N ASP A 197 28.75 -14.45 2.38
CA ASP A 197 27.94 -13.24 2.54
C ASP A 197 27.05 -12.95 1.32
N THR A 198 27.52 -13.29 0.10
CA THR A 198 26.76 -13.18 -1.16
C THR A 198 25.49 -14.04 -1.21
N ASP A 199 25.43 -15.08 -0.38
CA ASP A 199 24.36 -16.06 -0.36
C ASP A 199 23.35 -15.79 0.76
N TRP A 200 23.49 -14.67 1.47
CA TRP A 200 22.60 -14.27 2.56
C TRP A 200 22.05 -12.87 2.37
N LYS A 201 20.73 -12.78 2.42
CA LYS A 201 20.00 -11.51 2.38
C LYS A 201 18.61 -11.73 2.95
N TRP A 202 18.03 -10.70 3.54
CA TRP A 202 16.62 -10.67 3.89
C TRP A 202 15.80 -10.08 2.74
N MET A 203 14.52 -10.43 2.65
CA MET A 203 13.57 -9.55 1.99
C MET A 203 13.45 -8.25 2.79
N ASP A 204 13.21 -7.13 2.11
CA ASP A 204 13.06 -5.82 2.77
C ASP A 204 11.74 -5.70 3.56
N ARG A 205 10.76 -6.58 3.28
CA ARG A 205 9.42 -6.58 3.85
C ARG A 205 8.88 -7.98 4.12
N ASN A 206 7.73 -8.05 4.78
CA ASN A 206 7.02 -9.30 5.04
C ASN A 206 6.37 -9.82 3.74
N LEU A 207 6.19 -11.14 3.65
CA LEU A 207 5.55 -11.79 2.49
C LEU A 207 4.11 -11.27 2.32
N GLY A 208 3.84 -10.71 1.14
CA GLY A 208 2.55 -10.11 0.78
C GLY A 208 2.39 -8.64 1.14
N ALA A 209 3.40 -7.98 1.74
CA ALA A 209 3.37 -6.55 2.01
C ALA A 209 3.63 -5.74 0.72
N LEU A 210 3.06 -4.55 0.59
CA LEU A 210 3.23 -3.74 -0.64
C LEU A 210 4.28 -2.64 -0.50
N THR A 211 4.83 -2.45 0.69
CA THR A 211 5.96 -1.54 0.97
C THR A 211 6.74 -2.02 2.20
N SER A 212 8.03 -1.72 2.28
CA SER A 212 8.87 -1.93 3.47
C SER A 212 8.82 -0.76 4.46
N SER A 213 8.18 0.35 4.07
CA SER A 213 8.16 1.59 4.86
C SER A 213 7.10 1.62 5.95
N ILE A 214 7.38 2.40 6.99
CA ILE A 214 6.43 2.71 8.06
C ILE A 214 5.65 4.00 7.76
N THR A 215 6.21 4.91 6.95
CA THR A 215 5.73 6.30 6.85
C THR A 215 5.54 6.85 5.44
N VAL A 216 6.12 6.24 4.40
CA VAL A 216 6.01 6.73 3.00
C VAL A 216 4.80 6.13 2.27
N SER A 217 4.57 6.44 1.00
CA SER A 217 3.51 5.85 0.18
C SER A 217 3.31 4.34 0.39
N ASP A 218 2.04 3.95 0.43
CA ASP A 218 1.52 2.64 0.80
C ASP A 218 1.82 2.22 2.25
N TRP A 219 2.18 3.15 3.15
CA TRP A 219 2.52 2.85 4.57
C TRP A 219 1.49 1.96 5.26
N ASN A 220 0.19 2.15 4.97
CA ASN A 220 -0.88 1.37 5.57
C ASN A 220 -0.89 -0.09 5.09
N LYS A 221 -0.29 -0.39 3.93
CA LYS A 221 -0.20 -1.73 3.31
C LYS A 221 1.16 -2.44 3.55
N SER A 222 1.92 -2.01 4.56
CA SER A 222 3.23 -2.58 4.93
C SER A 222 3.17 -3.86 5.78
N MET A 223 1.98 -4.37 6.09
CA MET A 223 1.76 -5.46 7.06
C MET A 223 2.13 -6.84 6.50
N GLY A 224 1.67 -7.14 5.28
CA GLY A 224 1.74 -8.46 4.67
C GLY A 224 0.58 -9.38 5.03
N LEU A 225 0.71 -10.66 4.64
CA LEU A 225 -0.30 -11.69 4.89
C LEU A 225 0.09 -12.58 6.08
N LEU A 226 -0.90 -13.28 6.66
CA LEU A 226 -0.68 -14.20 7.77
C LEU A 226 -0.68 -15.66 7.32
N TYR A 227 0.04 -16.51 8.04
CA TYR A 227 0.14 -17.95 7.75
C TYR A 227 0.00 -18.74 9.05
N GLN A 228 -0.73 -19.86 9.07
CA GLN A 228 -0.57 -20.83 10.17
C GLN A 228 0.72 -21.61 9.95
N TRP A 229 1.45 -21.86 11.05
CA TRP A 229 2.77 -22.47 10.96
C TRP A 229 2.73 -23.82 10.23
N GLY A 230 3.61 -24.02 9.25
CA GLY A 230 3.68 -25.24 8.44
C GLY A 230 2.72 -25.29 7.24
N ARG A 231 1.95 -24.23 6.96
CA ARG A 231 1.10 -24.11 5.75
C ARG A 231 1.74 -23.26 4.67
N LYS A 232 1.30 -23.45 3.42
CA LYS A 232 1.72 -22.63 2.28
C LYS A 232 0.78 -21.46 1.96
N ASP A 233 -0.48 -21.56 2.36
CA ASP A 233 -1.54 -20.66 1.88
C ASP A 233 -1.73 -19.46 2.82
N PRO A 234 -1.78 -18.23 2.30
CA PRO A 234 -1.98 -17.04 3.10
C PRO A 234 -3.42 -16.82 3.55
N ILE A 235 -3.55 -16.16 4.69
CA ILE A 235 -4.78 -15.63 5.28
C ILE A 235 -4.68 -14.10 5.28
N PRO A 236 -5.53 -13.38 4.53
CA PRO A 236 -5.49 -11.91 4.52
C PRO A 236 -6.04 -11.33 5.83
N PRO A 237 -5.41 -10.29 6.40
CA PRO A 237 -5.93 -9.55 7.55
C PRO A 237 -7.33 -8.93 7.34
N LEU A 238 -7.65 -8.54 6.10
CA LEU A 238 -8.89 -7.80 5.73
C LEU A 238 -9.04 -6.43 6.43
N VAL A 239 -7.95 -5.93 7.00
CA VAL A 239 -7.78 -4.58 7.55
C VAL A 239 -6.32 -4.14 7.39
N THR A 240 -6.10 -2.86 7.10
CA THR A 240 -4.77 -2.25 7.00
C THR A 240 -4.44 -1.38 8.22
N ARG A 241 -3.19 -0.88 8.38
CA ARG A 241 -2.75 -0.15 9.59
C ARG A 241 -3.59 1.10 9.89
N GLY A 242 -4.12 1.76 8.87
CA GLY A 242 -4.99 2.93 9.04
C GLY A 242 -6.42 2.61 9.47
N ASN A 243 -6.69 1.37 9.91
CA ASN A 243 -8.04 0.82 10.10
C ASN A 243 -8.89 0.82 8.82
N ASP A 244 -8.26 0.80 7.64
CA ASP A 244 -8.98 0.65 6.39
C ASP A 244 -9.34 -0.83 6.21
N PHE A 245 -10.65 -1.12 6.29
CA PHE A 245 -11.18 -2.45 6.03
C PHE A 245 -11.29 -2.68 4.52
N TYR A 246 -10.85 -3.85 4.07
CA TYR A 246 -10.95 -4.27 2.68
C TYR A 246 -11.63 -5.63 2.56
N GLU A 247 -11.99 -5.98 1.33
CA GLU A 247 -12.65 -7.23 0.98
C GLU A 247 -11.72 -8.05 0.08
N ALA A 248 -11.67 -9.36 0.29
CA ALA A 248 -11.11 -10.27 -0.69
C ALA A 248 -12.24 -10.80 -1.59
N SER A 249 -12.07 -10.71 -2.91
CA SER A 249 -13.05 -11.15 -3.90
C SER A 249 -12.47 -12.21 -4.83
N GLY A 250 -13.27 -13.17 -5.28
CA GLY A 250 -12.84 -14.14 -6.29
C GLY A 250 -13.89 -15.20 -6.54
N SER A 251 -13.46 -16.38 -7.01
CA SER A 251 -14.35 -17.55 -7.15
C SER A 251 -14.93 -18.02 -5.80
N ILE A 252 -14.30 -17.63 -4.67
CA ILE A 252 -14.81 -17.86 -3.31
C ILE A 252 -15.98 -16.93 -2.92
N GLY A 253 -16.31 -15.95 -3.76
CA GLY A 253 -17.28 -14.89 -3.44
C GLY A 253 -16.60 -13.71 -2.76
N ARG A 254 -17.32 -13.07 -1.82
CA ARG A 254 -16.89 -11.86 -1.10
C ARG A 254 -16.61 -12.19 0.36
N VAL A 255 -15.36 -12.03 0.79
CA VAL A 255 -14.92 -12.33 2.15
C VAL A 255 -14.45 -11.05 2.84
N ARG A 256 -15.01 -10.77 4.02
CA ARG A 256 -14.72 -9.56 4.81
C ARG A 256 -14.28 -9.90 6.22
N HIS A 257 -13.63 -8.95 6.86
CA HIS A 257 -13.41 -8.98 8.30
C HIS A 257 -14.77 -8.99 9.05
N ARG A 258 -14.82 -9.61 10.23
CA ARG A 258 -16.04 -9.69 11.06
C ARG A 258 -16.66 -8.32 11.35
N GLY A 259 -15.81 -7.32 11.58
CA GLY A 259 -16.19 -5.93 11.84
C GLY A 259 -16.72 -5.18 10.62
N ALA A 260 -16.65 -5.78 9.42
CA ALA A 260 -17.06 -5.18 8.15
C ALA A 260 -18.26 -5.91 7.49
N LYS A 261 -18.97 -6.75 8.24
CA LYS A 261 -20.16 -7.47 7.76
C LYS A 261 -21.42 -6.60 7.84
N ASN A 262 -21.41 -5.50 7.08
CA ASN A 262 -22.50 -4.52 6.96
C ASN A 262 -23.43 -4.77 5.76
N MET A 263 -23.34 -5.94 5.11
CA MET A 263 -24.12 -6.34 3.95
C MET A 263 -24.39 -7.85 3.93
N THR A 264 -25.44 -8.28 3.24
CA THR A 264 -25.87 -9.68 3.13
C THR A 264 -25.11 -10.50 2.08
N ASN A 265 -24.45 -9.87 1.10
CA ASN A 265 -23.76 -10.53 -0.01
C ASN A 265 -22.27 -10.85 0.27
N ALA A 266 -21.83 -10.76 1.53
CA ALA A 266 -20.48 -11.07 1.95
C ALA A 266 -20.48 -12.01 3.17
N VAL A 267 -19.47 -12.87 3.26
CA VAL A 267 -19.24 -13.75 4.40
C VAL A 267 -18.11 -13.22 5.28
N SER A 268 -18.17 -13.50 6.58
CA SER A 268 -17.03 -13.21 7.46
C SER A 268 -15.93 -14.24 7.21
N ILE A 269 -14.66 -13.84 7.24
CA ILE A 269 -13.52 -14.77 7.21
C ILE A 269 -13.61 -15.81 8.36
N ASP A 270 -14.23 -15.42 9.49
CA ASP A 270 -14.50 -16.30 10.61
C ASP A 270 -15.41 -17.49 10.25
N ASP A 271 -16.35 -17.29 9.31
CA ASP A 271 -17.32 -18.28 8.87
C ASP A 271 -16.63 -19.35 7.99
N LEU A 272 -15.41 -19.07 7.50
CA LEU A 272 -14.62 -19.99 6.69
C LEU A 272 -13.76 -20.97 7.52
N ARG A 273 -13.67 -20.78 8.84
CA ARG A 273 -12.85 -21.64 9.71
C ARG A 273 -13.30 -23.10 9.65
N LYS A 274 -12.35 -24.04 9.72
CA LYS A 274 -12.62 -25.48 9.77
C LYS A 274 -12.28 -26.03 11.15
N PHE A 275 -13.23 -26.78 11.72
CA PHE A 275 -13.08 -27.45 13.00
C PHE A 275 -13.04 -28.96 12.78
N VAL A 276 -11.99 -29.61 13.26
CA VAL A 276 -11.78 -31.06 13.17
C VAL A 276 -11.82 -31.65 14.57
N LEU A 277 -12.59 -32.72 14.77
CA LEU A 277 -12.62 -33.43 16.05
C LEU A 277 -11.30 -34.15 16.30
N LEU A 278 -10.88 -34.24 17.56
CA LEU A 278 -9.58 -34.80 17.97
C LEU A 278 -9.36 -36.25 17.45
N SER A 279 -10.41 -37.05 17.33
CA SER A 279 -10.36 -38.42 16.80
C SER A 279 -10.03 -38.49 15.32
N ALA A 280 -10.42 -37.46 14.55
CA ALA A 280 -10.17 -37.36 13.10
C ALA A 280 -8.92 -36.52 12.75
N ALA A 281 -8.36 -35.80 13.72
CA ALA A 281 -7.24 -34.89 13.56
C ALA A 281 -5.90 -35.64 13.40
N GLU A 282 -5.61 -36.04 12.17
CA GLU A 282 -4.35 -36.66 11.75
C GLU A 282 -3.63 -35.78 10.72
N VAL A 283 -2.29 -35.78 10.73
CA VAL A 283 -1.42 -34.96 9.86
C VAL A 283 -1.85 -35.01 8.40
N THR A 284 -2.03 -36.22 7.85
CA THR A 284 -2.45 -36.39 6.46
C THR A 284 -3.82 -35.80 6.17
N ASN A 285 -4.79 -35.99 7.06
CA ASN A 285 -6.16 -35.52 6.87
C ASN A 285 -6.20 -33.99 6.90
N ASN A 286 -5.55 -33.38 7.90
CA ASN A 286 -5.60 -31.94 8.09
C ASN A 286 -4.77 -31.20 7.03
N LEU A 287 -3.66 -31.78 6.56
CA LEU A 287 -2.92 -31.21 5.43
C LEU A 287 -3.74 -31.24 4.14
N ARG A 288 -4.43 -32.36 3.84
CA ARG A 288 -5.37 -32.41 2.70
C ARG A 288 -6.47 -31.37 2.85
N LEU A 289 -7.09 -31.28 4.04
CA LEU A 289 -8.11 -30.27 4.33
C LEU A 289 -7.60 -28.85 4.08
N SER A 290 -6.35 -28.55 4.44
CA SER A 290 -5.72 -27.24 4.21
C SER A 290 -5.53 -26.90 2.74
N VAL A 291 -5.12 -27.88 1.94
CA VAL A 291 -4.96 -27.73 0.48
C VAL A 291 -6.32 -27.51 -0.19
N LYS A 292 -7.36 -28.21 0.29
CA LYS A 292 -8.73 -28.04 -0.22
C LYS A 292 -9.37 -26.71 0.22
N ASN A 293 -8.84 -26.03 1.24
CA ASN A 293 -9.41 -24.80 1.80
C ASN A 293 -8.32 -23.74 2.06
N PRO A 294 -7.73 -23.14 1.01
CA PRO A 294 -6.56 -22.26 1.15
C PRO A 294 -6.76 -21.08 2.13
N MET A 295 -7.92 -20.43 2.11
CA MET A 295 -8.22 -19.26 2.94
C MET A 295 -8.78 -19.58 4.34
N SER A 296 -8.97 -20.86 4.68
CA SER A 296 -9.58 -21.26 5.95
C SER A 296 -8.53 -21.56 7.01
N LEU A 297 -8.66 -21.00 8.22
CA LEU A 297 -7.92 -21.49 9.39
C LEU A 297 -8.45 -22.87 9.79
N ILE A 298 -7.55 -23.78 10.17
CA ILE A 298 -7.89 -25.11 10.65
C ILE A 298 -7.63 -25.20 12.14
N TYR A 299 -8.60 -25.74 12.86
CA TYR A 299 -8.62 -25.86 14.31
C TYR A 299 -9.02 -27.27 14.74
N VAL A 300 -8.33 -27.80 15.75
CA VAL A 300 -8.70 -29.08 16.37
C VAL A 300 -9.53 -28.84 17.62
N ASN A 301 -10.68 -29.50 17.69
CA ASN A 301 -11.64 -29.43 18.79
C ASN A 301 -11.73 -30.77 19.54
N LYS A 302 -12.24 -30.71 20.77
CA LYS A 302 -12.65 -31.89 21.55
C LYS A 302 -13.69 -32.72 20.80
N GLU A 303 -13.88 -33.98 21.18
CA GLU A 303 -14.82 -34.90 20.53
C GLU A 303 -16.27 -34.42 20.56
N ASP A 304 -16.67 -33.71 21.61
CA ASP A 304 -17.99 -33.09 21.75
C ASP A 304 -18.11 -31.74 21.02
N ASN A 305 -17.04 -31.33 20.31
CA ASN A 305 -16.90 -30.06 19.61
C ASN A 305 -17.00 -28.81 20.51
N SER A 306 -16.88 -28.94 21.84
CA SER A 306 -17.08 -27.82 22.79
C SER A 306 -15.95 -26.78 22.84
N GLY A 307 -14.88 -26.96 22.06
CA GLY A 307 -13.76 -26.02 21.97
C GLY A 307 -12.42 -26.69 21.68
N GLN A 308 -11.33 -25.92 21.81
CA GLN A 308 -9.93 -26.37 21.58
C GLN A 308 -9.63 -27.69 22.31
N ALA A 309 -9.06 -28.65 21.59
CA ALA A 309 -8.50 -29.86 22.17
C ALA A 309 -7.10 -29.60 22.76
N TYR A 310 -6.77 -30.29 23.84
CA TYR A 310 -5.48 -30.20 24.51
C TYR A 310 -4.92 -31.59 24.75
N TYR A 311 -3.60 -31.75 24.59
CA TYR A 311 -2.94 -33.00 24.97
C TYR A 311 -3.00 -33.15 26.50
N ASN A 312 -3.38 -34.33 26.97
CA ASN A 312 -3.50 -34.66 28.39
C ASN A 312 -4.37 -33.66 29.19
N ASN A 313 -5.33 -33.00 28.52
CA ASN A 313 -6.16 -31.93 29.08
C ASN A 313 -5.38 -30.74 29.70
N ASN A 314 -4.13 -30.51 29.29
CA ASN A 314 -3.31 -29.40 29.78
C ASN A 314 -3.45 -28.16 28.87
N LEU A 315 -3.89 -27.04 29.45
CA LEU A 315 -4.13 -25.79 28.71
C LEU A 315 -2.89 -25.20 28.03
N ASN A 316 -1.69 -25.53 28.50
CA ASN A 316 -0.43 -25.12 27.87
C ASN A 316 -0.03 -26.00 26.67
N LEU A 317 -0.81 -27.06 26.39
CA LEU A 317 -0.53 -28.05 25.35
C LEU A 317 -1.68 -28.15 24.34
N PRO A 318 -2.06 -27.05 23.65
CA PRO A 318 -3.10 -27.11 22.62
C PRO A 318 -2.68 -28.05 21.49
N VAL A 319 -3.62 -28.89 21.04
CA VAL A 319 -3.39 -29.78 19.89
C VAL A 319 -3.11 -28.93 18.65
N ASN A 320 -2.02 -29.27 17.95
CA ASN A 320 -1.60 -28.60 16.73
C ASN A 320 -2.70 -28.62 15.66
N TRP A 321 -2.79 -27.61 14.80
CA TRP A 321 -3.80 -27.58 13.73
C TRP A 321 -3.68 -28.77 12.77
N PHE A 322 -2.47 -29.31 12.58
CA PHE A 322 -2.20 -30.50 11.78
C PHE A 322 -2.50 -31.81 12.52
N GLY A 323 -2.89 -31.79 13.80
CA GLY A 323 -3.31 -32.97 14.54
C GLY A 323 -2.16 -33.90 14.98
N LYS A 324 -2.47 -35.19 15.10
CA LYS A 324 -1.56 -36.26 15.55
C LYS A 324 -0.89 -36.95 14.37
N SER A 325 0.19 -37.68 14.66
CA SER A 325 0.88 -38.53 13.69
C SER A 325 0.78 -39.99 14.12
N THR A 326 0.53 -40.88 13.17
CA THR A 326 0.60 -42.33 13.37
C THR A 326 2.04 -42.87 13.43
N THR A 327 3.01 -42.07 12.98
CA THR A 327 4.42 -42.48 12.86
C THR A 327 5.35 -41.80 13.87
N LEU A 328 4.91 -40.70 14.48
CA LEU A 328 5.68 -39.94 15.46
C LEU A 328 4.86 -39.74 16.74
N PRO A 329 5.45 -39.96 17.94
CA PRO A 329 4.79 -39.59 19.18
C PRO A 329 4.64 -38.06 19.28
N THR A 330 3.72 -37.61 20.14
CA THR A 330 3.33 -36.19 20.25
C THR A 330 4.48 -35.26 20.63
N ASN A 331 5.46 -35.73 21.39
CA ASN A 331 6.67 -34.97 21.75
C ASN A 331 7.69 -34.83 20.59
N ARG A 332 7.52 -35.59 19.50
CA ARG A 332 8.38 -35.56 18.32
C ARG A 332 7.72 -34.96 17.08
N LEU A 333 6.55 -34.32 17.22
CA LEU A 333 5.85 -33.69 16.09
C LEU A 333 6.66 -32.56 15.43
N SER A 334 7.62 -31.95 16.11
CA SER A 334 8.58 -31.02 15.51
C SER A 334 9.36 -31.63 14.35
N GLU A 335 9.58 -32.96 14.35
CA GLU A 335 10.29 -33.68 13.27
C GLU A 335 9.45 -33.84 11.99
N LEU A 336 8.19 -33.40 11.99
CA LEU A 336 7.42 -33.21 10.75
C LEU A 336 8.07 -32.18 9.83
N ASN A 337 8.86 -31.24 10.39
CA ASN A 337 9.74 -30.36 9.63
C ASN A 337 9.06 -29.61 8.46
N LEU A 338 7.82 -29.16 8.66
CA LEU A 338 6.95 -28.67 7.57
C LEU A 338 7.50 -27.46 6.83
N TRP A 339 8.32 -26.62 7.45
CA TRP A 339 9.00 -25.45 6.85
C TRP A 339 10.54 -25.57 6.80
N SER A 340 11.08 -26.79 6.93
CA SER A 340 12.51 -27.05 6.94
C SER A 340 13.31 -26.28 8.02
N ASP A 341 13.03 -26.61 9.28
CA ASP A 341 13.87 -26.30 10.43
C ASP A 341 15.32 -26.81 10.25
N ASN A 342 16.27 -25.96 10.63
CA ASN A 342 17.69 -26.29 10.66
C ASN A 342 18.01 -27.40 11.65
N ALA A 343 17.22 -27.64 12.70
CA ALA A 343 17.44 -28.79 13.58
C ALA A 343 16.68 -30.04 13.15
N GLN A 344 15.91 -30.00 12.04
CA GLN A 344 14.99 -31.05 11.61
C GLN A 344 14.01 -31.46 12.73
N GLY A 345 13.66 -30.52 13.62
CA GLY A 345 12.84 -30.76 14.80
C GLY A 345 13.51 -31.55 15.91
N LYS A 346 14.81 -31.84 15.81
CA LYS A 346 15.57 -32.64 16.79
C LYS A 346 16.30 -31.75 17.78
N ILE A 347 16.47 -32.25 19.00
CA ILE A 347 17.16 -31.57 20.10
C ILE A 347 18.43 -32.30 20.48
N GLU A 348 19.32 -31.61 21.18
CA GLU A 348 20.55 -32.17 21.74
C GLU A 348 20.67 -31.86 23.23
N ALA A 349 21.44 -32.66 23.96
CA ALA A 349 21.73 -32.41 25.38
C ALA A 349 22.65 -31.20 25.58
N VAL A 350 23.61 -31.01 24.66
CA VAL A 350 24.47 -29.82 24.58
C VAL A 350 24.05 -29.04 23.34
N TYR A 351 23.50 -27.84 23.55
CA TYR A 351 22.89 -27.05 22.48
C TYR A 351 23.29 -25.58 22.50
N ASN A 352 23.96 -25.08 23.54
CA ASN A 352 24.29 -23.65 23.69
C ASN A 352 25.73 -23.28 23.25
N THR A 353 26.48 -24.20 22.64
CA THR A 353 27.84 -23.94 22.15
C THR A 353 27.86 -23.67 20.64
N ASP A 354 28.84 -22.90 20.16
CA ASP A 354 28.93 -22.49 18.75
C ASP A 354 29.00 -23.69 17.77
N ASP A 355 29.63 -24.79 18.17
CA ASP A 355 29.74 -26.00 17.35
C ASP A 355 28.41 -26.77 17.21
N LYS A 356 27.41 -26.45 18.04
CA LYS A 356 26.08 -27.09 18.04
C LYS A 356 25.04 -26.32 17.22
N ALA A 357 25.36 -25.11 16.79
CA ALA A 357 24.53 -24.34 15.86
C ALA A 357 24.25 -25.17 14.59
N LYS A 358 22.97 -25.43 14.29
CA LYS A 358 22.58 -26.31 13.20
C LYS A 358 22.67 -25.63 11.83
N PRO A 359 23.17 -26.33 10.80
CA PRO A 359 23.26 -25.78 9.46
C PRO A 359 21.88 -25.72 8.80
N TYR A 360 21.72 -24.76 7.89
CA TYR A 360 20.64 -24.72 6.93
C TYR A 360 20.64 -25.98 6.06
N ARG A 361 19.44 -26.49 5.76
CA ARG A 361 19.19 -27.65 4.89
C ARG A 361 18.09 -27.33 3.88
N ASP A 362 17.94 -28.16 2.86
CA ASP A 362 16.97 -27.97 1.78
C ASP A 362 15.59 -27.55 2.24
N LYS A 363 15.04 -26.54 1.57
CA LYS A 363 13.68 -26.05 1.79
C LYS A 363 12.64 -27.17 1.67
N SER A 364 11.57 -27.07 2.46
CA SER A 364 10.46 -28.02 2.44
C SER A 364 9.42 -27.66 1.38
N SER A 365 8.52 -28.61 1.09
CA SER A 365 7.45 -28.44 0.11
C SER A 365 6.36 -27.43 0.50
N TYR A 366 6.22 -27.13 1.79
CA TYR A 366 5.17 -26.25 2.34
C TYR A 366 5.66 -24.86 2.71
N ASP A 367 6.97 -24.59 2.60
CA ASP A 367 7.49 -23.25 2.85
C ASP A 367 6.83 -22.25 1.86
N PRO A 368 6.24 -21.16 2.37
CA PRO A 368 5.45 -20.23 1.57
C PRO A 368 6.32 -19.26 0.75
N CYS A 369 7.63 -19.18 0.97
CA CYS A 369 8.46 -18.20 0.29
C CYS A 369 8.58 -18.49 -1.22
N PRO A 370 8.82 -17.47 -2.06
CA PRO A 370 9.08 -17.62 -3.49
C PRO A 370 10.34 -18.44 -3.82
N ASN A 371 10.58 -18.68 -5.10
CA ASN A 371 11.79 -19.37 -5.56
C ASN A 371 13.05 -18.59 -5.16
N GLY A 372 14.09 -19.29 -4.69
CA GLY A 372 15.31 -18.65 -4.16
C GLY A 372 15.19 -18.03 -2.76
N TRP A 373 14.03 -18.15 -2.10
CA TRP A 373 13.75 -17.61 -0.78
C TRP A 373 13.17 -18.66 0.16
N ARG A 374 13.35 -18.51 1.48
CA ARG A 374 12.84 -19.44 2.50
C ARG A 374 12.50 -18.74 3.81
N ILE A 375 11.73 -19.40 4.67
CA ILE A 375 11.53 -18.98 6.06
C ILE A 375 12.85 -19.18 6.84
N PRO A 376 13.28 -18.19 7.64
CA PRO A 376 14.46 -18.34 8.48
C PRO A 376 14.19 -19.29 9.65
N SER A 377 15.24 -19.92 10.18
CA SER A 377 15.15 -20.94 11.22
C SER A 377 15.96 -20.53 12.44
N MET A 378 15.54 -20.96 13.63
CA MET A 378 16.43 -20.99 14.79
C MET A 378 17.57 -21.96 14.52
N LEU A 379 18.72 -21.77 15.18
CA LEU A 379 19.86 -22.68 15.06
C LEU A 379 19.74 -23.94 15.93
N VAL A 380 18.71 -24.04 16.79
CA VAL A 380 18.39 -25.21 17.64
C VAL A 380 16.88 -25.33 17.83
N ALA A 381 16.38 -26.55 18.06
CA ALA A 381 14.96 -26.80 18.37
C ALA A 381 14.68 -27.02 19.88
N ASN A 382 15.69 -26.91 20.74
CA ASN A 382 15.53 -27.04 22.18
C ASN A 382 14.59 -25.94 22.71
N LEU A 383 13.59 -26.32 23.50
CA LEU A 383 12.70 -25.35 24.16
C LEU A 383 13.30 -24.82 25.47
N ALA A 384 13.94 -25.69 26.25
CA ALA A 384 14.57 -25.36 27.53
C ALA A 384 15.62 -26.43 27.89
N SER A 385 16.34 -26.18 28.98
CA SER A 385 17.26 -27.14 29.61
C SER A 385 16.54 -28.29 30.31
N GLY A 386 17.31 -29.28 30.77
CA GLY A 386 16.82 -30.40 31.60
C GLY A 386 16.11 -29.97 32.89
N SER A 387 16.30 -28.71 33.32
CA SER A 387 15.65 -28.11 34.49
C SER A 387 14.53 -27.14 34.13
N TYR A 388 14.01 -27.20 32.89
CA TYR A 388 12.96 -26.32 32.37
C TYR A 388 13.31 -24.83 32.35
N VAL A 389 14.61 -24.51 32.25
CA VAL A 389 15.07 -23.12 32.10
C VAL A 389 15.23 -22.79 30.63
N ASP A 390 14.58 -21.73 30.16
CA ASP A 390 14.70 -21.21 28.80
C ASP A 390 16.03 -20.45 28.61
N ASP A 391 17.12 -21.19 28.56
CA ASP A 391 18.49 -20.69 28.51
C ASP A 391 19.08 -20.67 27.09
N ILE A 392 18.24 -20.74 26.07
CA ILE A 392 18.63 -20.70 24.67
C ILE A 392 19.25 -19.33 24.36
N ARG A 393 20.35 -19.31 23.61
CA ARG A 393 21.05 -18.07 23.26
C ARG A 393 20.24 -17.17 22.34
N ILE A 394 20.26 -15.86 22.61
CA ILE A 394 19.56 -14.86 21.79
C ILE A 394 20.08 -14.83 20.34
N ASP A 395 21.39 -14.93 20.15
CA ASP A 395 22.01 -14.95 18.81
C ASP A 395 21.65 -16.19 17.98
N PHE A 396 21.06 -17.23 18.56
CA PHE A 396 20.57 -18.40 17.81
C PHE A 396 19.21 -18.17 17.14
N SER A 397 18.53 -17.07 17.49
CA SER A 397 17.40 -16.58 16.72
C SER A 397 17.89 -15.79 15.51
N PRO A 398 17.31 -15.99 14.31
CA PRO A 398 17.62 -15.16 13.15
C PRO A 398 17.21 -13.69 13.38
N PHE A 399 16.29 -13.43 14.31
CA PHE A 399 15.86 -12.09 14.69
C PHE A 399 16.61 -11.54 15.91
N GLY A 400 17.58 -12.27 16.49
CA GLY A 400 18.29 -11.86 17.70
C GLY A 400 19.25 -10.68 17.50
N VAL A 401 19.53 -9.97 18.59
CA VAL A 401 20.70 -9.05 18.66
C VAL A 401 21.99 -9.86 18.85
N LYS A 402 23.16 -9.32 18.46
CA LYS A 402 24.45 -10.01 18.57
C LYS A 402 24.92 -10.17 20.02
N THR A 403 24.40 -11.19 20.71
CA THR A 403 24.78 -11.55 22.07
C THR A 403 24.60 -13.06 22.31
N ASN A 404 25.57 -13.69 22.94
CA ASN A 404 25.48 -15.09 23.36
C ASN A 404 24.71 -15.26 24.70
N MET A 405 24.09 -14.19 25.20
CA MET A 405 23.28 -14.21 26.41
C MET A 405 22.11 -15.17 26.25
N ALA A 406 21.84 -15.93 27.30
CA ALA A 406 20.68 -16.81 27.39
C ALA A 406 19.37 -16.00 27.52
N LYS A 407 18.27 -16.49 26.92
CA LYS A 407 16.98 -15.79 26.90
C LYS A 407 16.45 -15.44 28.29
N ASN A 408 16.45 -16.39 29.23
CA ASN A 408 16.03 -16.14 30.61
C ASN A 408 16.81 -14.99 31.28
N VAL A 409 18.11 -14.89 31.00
CA VAL A 409 18.98 -13.80 31.51
C VAL A 409 18.65 -12.47 30.81
N PHE A 410 18.43 -12.49 29.50
CA PHE A 410 18.02 -11.31 28.74
C PHE A 410 16.69 -10.73 29.27
N GLU A 411 15.73 -11.59 29.56
CA GLU A 411 14.42 -11.18 30.08
C GLU A 411 14.46 -10.75 31.54
N THR A 412 15.25 -11.43 32.38
CA THR A 412 15.45 -11.07 33.80
C THR A 412 16.09 -9.68 33.94
N ASN A 413 17.02 -9.35 33.04
CA ASN A 413 17.61 -8.00 32.97
C ASN A 413 16.70 -6.96 32.29
N LYS A 414 15.49 -7.34 31.86
CA LYS A 414 14.52 -6.47 31.19
C LYS A 414 15.02 -5.85 29.88
N TYR A 415 15.98 -6.48 29.20
CA TYR A 415 16.47 -5.98 27.90
C TYR A 415 15.45 -6.10 26.77
N HIS A 416 14.35 -6.83 26.98
CA HIS A 416 13.21 -6.83 26.07
C HIS A 416 12.38 -5.53 26.14
N ILE A 417 12.56 -4.70 27.18
CA ILE A 417 11.88 -3.40 27.29
C ILE A 417 12.74 -2.33 26.63
N ILE A 418 12.27 -1.77 25.52
CA ILE A 418 12.95 -0.66 24.86
C ILE A 418 12.73 0.58 25.70
N LYS A 419 13.81 1.29 26.03
CA LYS A 419 13.78 2.52 26.83
C LYS A 419 13.63 3.76 25.94
N PRO A 420 13.11 4.89 26.48
CA PRO A 420 12.98 6.14 25.73
C PRO A 420 14.32 6.73 25.23
N THR A 421 15.42 6.37 25.90
CA THR A 421 16.79 6.78 25.55
C THR A 421 17.75 5.60 25.70
N ASP A 422 18.96 5.73 25.13
CA ASP A 422 20.03 4.73 25.26
C ASP A 422 20.78 4.80 26.60
N ALA A 423 20.34 5.65 27.54
CA ALA A 423 21.00 5.81 28.84
C ALA A 423 20.91 4.51 29.67
N GLY A 424 22.07 3.96 30.04
CA GLY A 424 22.15 2.72 30.81
C GLY A 424 21.62 1.48 30.07
N VAL A 425 21.60 1.52 28.74
CA VAL A 425 21.24 0.40 27.85
C VAL A 425 22.53 -0.30 27.38
N PRO A 426 22.60 -1.65 27.36
CA PRO A 426 23.77 -2.37 26.83
C PRO A 426 24.06 -2.01 25.38
N ALA A 427 25.33 -2.03 24.97
CA ALA A 427 25.76 -1.65 23.62
C ALA A 427 25.05 -2.41 22.48
N PHE A 428 24.68 -3.68 22.68
CA PHE A 428 23.95 -4.47 21.67
C PHE A 428 22.45 -4.11 21.56
N MET A 429 21.93 -3.26 22.46
CA MET A 429 20.54 -2.79 22.50
C MET A 429 20.40 -1.29 22.19
N THR A 430 21.49 -0.55 21.98
CA THR A 430 21.40 0.88 21.61
C THR A 430 20.92 1.04 20.18
N GLY A 431 20.34 2.20 19.84
CA GLY A 431 19.92 2.51 18.47
C GLY A 431 18.56 1.97 18.04
N PHE A 432 17.77 1.37 18.94
CA PHE A 432 16.37 1.04 18.66
C PHE A 432 15.55 2.30 18.41
N LYS A 433 14.71 2.29 17.36
CA LYS A 433 13.71 3.32 17.11
C LYS A 433 12.32 2.71 17.05
N VAL A 434 11.43 3.21 17.90
CA VAL A 434 10.03 2.81 17.98
C VAL A 434 9.19 3.92 17.36
N TYR A 435 8.31 3.54 16.44
CA TYR A 435 7.21 4.38 15.98
C TYR A 435 5.96 3.94 16.75
N PRO A 436 5.53 4.69 17.77
CA PRO A 436 4.39 4.32 18.59
C PRO A 436 3.18 3.98 17.71
N ASN A 437 2.53 2.85 17.98
CA ASN A 437 1.39 2.31 17.22
C ASN A 437 1.65 2.04 15.72
N LEU A 438 2.89 2.09 15.22
CA LEU A 438 3.19 1.85 13.80
C LEU A 438 4.22 0.75 13.56
N GLY A 439 5.31 0.68 14.34
CA GLY A 439 6.35 -0.33 14.14
C GLY A 439 7.72 0.03 14.73
N PHE A 440 8.76 -0.66 14.26
CA PHE A 440 10.15 -0.47 14.69
C PHE A 440 11.09 -0.24 13.50
N ASP A 441 12.04 0.65 13.68
CA ASP A 441 13.21 0.81 12.81
C ASP A 441 14.45 0.35 13.58
N LEU A 442 15.03 -0.76 13.12
CA LEU A 442 16.20 -1.40 13.72
C LEU A 442 17.44 -1.25 12.84
N SER A 443 17.50 -0.18 12.02
CA SER A 443 18.59 0.04 11.06
C SER A 443 19.95 0.41 11.67
N ALA A 444 20.01 0.67 12.98
CA ALA A 444 21.23 1.07 13.68
C ALA A 444 21.43 0.35 15.03
N VAL A 445 20.77 -0.79 15.25
CA VAL A 445 20.80 -1.50 16.53
C VAL A 445 22.18 -2.09 16.82
N GLY A 446 22.80 -1.65 17.91
CA GLY A 446 24.16 -2.06 18.29
C GLY A 446 25.21 -1.81 17.20
N GLY A 447 24.98 -0.81 16.33
CA GLY A 447 25.82 -0.51 15.17
C GLY A 447 25.53 -1.36 13.92
N TYR A 448 24.45 -2.16 13.91
CA TYR A 448 24.07 -3.01 12.79
C TYR A 448 22.71 -2.64 12.21
N ASN A 449 22.53 -2.85 10.91
CA ASN A 449 21.25 -2.69 10.23
C ASN A 449 20.46 -4.00 10.22
N MET A 450 19.52 -4.14 11.16
CA MET A 450 18.62 -5.30 11.24
C MET A 450 17.35 -5.13 10.38
N GLY A 451 17.15 -3.96 9.78
CA GLY A 451 16.01 -3.63 8.94
C GLY A 451 14.84 -2.99 9.68
N ILE A 452 13.73 -2.81 8.97
CA ILE A 452 12.52 -2.15 9.44
C ILE A 452 11.42 -3.20 9.65
N PHE A 453 10.66 -3.06 10.74
CA PHE A 453 9.60 -3.98 11.16
C PHE A 453 8.29 -3.21 11.37
N PRO A 454 7.52 -2.99 10.30
CA PRO A 454 6.18 -2.44 10.42
C PRO A 454 5.24 -3.40 11.17
N GLY A 455 4.27 -2.88 11.92
CA GLY A 455 3.20 -3.67 12.55
C GLY A 455 2.47 -4.53 11.52
N ASN A 456 2.23 -5.81 11.83
CA ASN A 456 1.57 -6.78 10.94
C ASN A 456 0.40 -7.55 11.60
N GLY A 457 0.10 -7.29 12.87
CA GLY A 457 -0.88 -8.01 13.68
C GLY A 457 -0.68 -9.53 13.71
N GLN A 458 -1.67 -10.25 14.24
CA GLN A 458 -1.69 -11.70 14.33
C GLN A 458 -3.13 -12.21 14.53
N LEU A 459 -3.36 -13.49 14.27
CA LEU A 459 -4.58 -14.21 14.62
C LEU A 459 -4.23 -15.22 15.70
N ILE A 460 -4.60 -14.92 16.94
CA ILE A 460 -4.31 -15.81 18.07
C ILE A 460 -5.58 -16.58 18.40
N ARG A 461 -5.53 -17.90 18.57
CA ARG A 461 -6.72 -18.68 18.96
C ARG A 461 -7.02 -18.56 20.45
N GLY A 462 -5.99 -18.70 21.28
CA GLY A 462 -6.10 -18.72 22.74
C GLY A 462 -6.34 -17.33 23.37
N ALA A 463 -6.00 -16.26 22.66
CA ALA A 463 -6.31 -14.88 23.00
C ALA A 463 -7.18 -14.29 21.89
N HIS A 464 -8.04 -13.30 22.16
CA HIS A 464 -8.90 -12.68 21.13
C HIS A 464 -9.84 -13.67 20.37
N LEU A 465 -9.98 -14.92 20.79
CA LEU A 465 -10.89 -15.93 20.23
C LEU A 465 -10.67 -16.23 18.72
N GLY A 466 -9.43 -16.20 18.24
CA GLY A 466 -9.11 -16.40 16.83
C GLY A 466 -9.34 -15.16 15.96
N GLN A 467 -9.49 -13.99 16.59
CA GLN A 467 -9.69 -12.72 15.89
C GLN A 467 -8.35 -12.03 15.63
N TYR A 468 -8.37 -11.19 14.60
CA TYR A 468 -7.22 -10.38 14.24
C TYR A 468 -6.93 -9.39 15.38
N THR A 469 -5.68 -9.35 15.85
CA THR A 469 -5.24 -8.42 16.90
C THR A 469 -5.02 -7.02 16.35
N ASP A 470 -4.60 -6.09 17.19
CA ASP A 470 -4.24 -4.76 16.73
C ASP A 470 -3.10 -4.79 15.70
N GLN A 471 -3.23 -3.94 14.68
CA GLN A 471 -2.40 -3.91 13.48
C GLN A 471 -0.95 -3.49 13.77
N HIS A 472 -0.70 -2.84 14.92
CA HIS A 472 0.61 -2.34 15.30
C HIS A 472 1.52 -3.40 15.93
N HIS A 473 0.99 -4.54 16.39
CA HIS A 473 1.81 -5.64 16.88
C HIS A 473 2.62 -6.28 15.74
N ILE A 474 3.83 -6.74 16.06
CA ILE A 474 4.68 -7.50 15.13
C ILE A 474 4.76 -8.93 15.63
N ALA A 475 4.48 -9.88 14.74
CA ALA A 475 4.50 -11.30 15.01
C ALA A 475 5.02 -12.01 13.76
N LEU A 476 6.24 -12.54 13.79
CA LEU A 476 6.87 -13.23 12.66
C LEU A 476 7.31 -14.65 13.01
N TRP A 477 7.03 -15.58 12.10
CA TRP A 477 7.43 -16.97 12.25
C TRP A 477 8.92 -17.22 12.02
N THR A 478 9.45 -18.24 12.71
CA THR A 478 10.57 -19.02 12.20
C THR A 478 10.10 -20.40 11.74
N ALA A 479 10.95 -21.11 11.00
CA ALA A 479 10.72 -22.49 10.60
C ALA A 479 10.84 -23.49 11.77
N THR A 480 11.24 -23.06 12.97
CA THR A 480 11.58 -23.98 14.07
C THR A 480 10.44 -24.17 15.06
N MET A 481 9.88 -25.38 15.06
CA MET A 481 9.03 -25.87 16.14
C MET A 481 9.91 -26.40 17.28
N ALA A 482 9.75 -25.83 18.47
CA ALA A 482 10.56 -26.19 19.62
C ALA A 482 9.96 -27.38 20.38
N ARG A 483 10.82 -28.14 21.07
CA ARG A 483 10.37 -29.23 21.94
C ARG A 483 11.20 -29.33 23.22
N GLN A 484 10.58 -29.89 24.26
CA GLN A 484 11.25 -30.23 25.52
C GLN A 484 12.12 -31.49 25.37
N PHE A 485 12.99 -31.71 26.36
CA PHE A 485 13.87 -32.89 26.44
C PHE A 485 13.15 -34.20 26.79
N ASP A 486 11.90 -34.12 27.25
CA ASP A 486 11.11 -35.22 27.78
C ASP A 486 9.96 -35.66 26.85
N ALA A 487 8.95 -36.32 27.41
CA ALA A 487 7.77 -36.78 26.69
C ALA A 487 6.68 -35.71 26.52
N SER A 488 6.95 -34.44 26.85
CA SER A 488 6.00 -33.35 26.68
C SER A 488 5.67 -33.11 25.20
N PRO A 489 4.38 -33.06 24.80
CA PRO A 489 3.96 -32.76 23.43
C PRO A 489 4.61 -31.50 22.86
N ALA A 490 5.10 -31.59 21.62
CA ALA A 490 5.61 -30.42 20.90
C ALA A 490 4.42 -29.65 20.31
N VAL A 491 4.19 -28.42 20.77
CA VAL A 491 3.07 -27.56 20.34
C VAL A 491 3.47 -26.12 20.05
N THR A 492 4.73 -25.77 20.33
CA THR A 492 5.20 -24.38 20.30
C THR A 492 6.23 -24.16 19.21
N VAL A 493 6.23 -22.94 18.68
CA VAL A 493 7.14 -22.44 17.66
C VAL A 493 7.84 -21.21 18.23
N ARG A 494 9.13 -21.04 17.92
CA ARG A 494 9.86 -19.82 18.24
C ARG A 494 9.65 -18.79 17.15
N GLY A 495 9.37 -17.54 17.53
CA GLY A 495 9.16 -16.44 16.60
C GLY A 495 9.64 -15.10 17.15
N LEU A 496 9.49 -14.06 16.34
CA LEU A 496 9.65 -12.68 16.78
C LEU A 496 8.30 -12.14 17.23
N SER A 497 8.27 -11.51 18.41
CA SER A 497 7.16 -10.67 18.84
C SER A 497 7.68 -9.29 19.21
N MET A 498 7.06 -8.23 18.69
CA MET A 498 7.35 -6.86 19.11
C MET A 498 6.05 -6.09 19.32
N ILE A 499 6.06 -5.21 20.31
CA ILE A 499 4.87 -4.46 20.72
C ILE A 499 5.27 -2.99 20.78
N PRO A 500 4.75 -2.12 19.89
CA PRO A 500 4.94 -0.68 19.97
C PRO A 500 3.68 0.03 20.50
N ASP A 501 3.00 -0.53 21.51
CA ASP A 501 1.66 -0.09 21.91
C ASP A 501 1.71 1.06 22.91
N LYS A 502 1.38 2.26 22.45
CA LYS A 502 1.36 3.47 23.27
C LYS A 502 0.19 3.50 24.27
N THR A 503 -0.89 2.77 23.98
CA THR A 503 -2.15 2.87 24.74
C THR A 503 -2.09 2.15 26.09
N GLN A 504 -1.04 1.35 26.33
CA GLN A 504 -0.84 0.62 27.58
C GLN A 504 -0.37 1.54 28.72
N PRO A 505 -0.76 1.25 29.98
CA PRO A 505 -0.41 2.08 31.13
C PRO A 505 1.04 1.88 31.63
N ASP A 506 1.80 0.99 31.01
CA ASP A 506 3.19 0.65 31.36
C ASP A 506 4.09 1.90 31.36
N ILE A 507 5.06 1.94 32.28
CA ILE A 507 6.12 2.97 32.34
C ILE A 507 7.43 2.29 31.95
N PRO A 508 7.95 2.50 30.72
CA PRO A 508 9.15 1.81 30.25
C PRO A 508 10.42 2.17 31.04
N ASP A 509 10.48 3.39 31.56
CA ASP A 509 11.60 3.90 32.35
C ASP A 509 11.07 4.83 33.45
N ALA A 510 11.45 4.54 34.70
CA ALA A 510 11.03 5.30 35.87
C ALA A 510 11.51 6.77 35.85
N ASN A 511 12.57 7.08 35.10
CA ASN A 511 13.05 8.46 34.91
C ASN A 511 12.14 9.30 34.00
N TYR A 512 11.23 8.67 33.25
CA TYR A 512 10.29 9.32 32.34
C TYR A 512 8.84 8.92 32.67
N PRO A 513 8.30 9.29 33.85
CA PRO A 513 7.02 8.77 34.36
C PRO A 513 5.79 9.19 33.54
N THR A 514 5.91 10.25 32.73
CA THR A 514 4.86 10.75 31.83
C THR A 514 4.78 9.95 30.53
N ILE A 515 5.84 9.21 30.18
CA ILE A 515 5.88 8.41 28.97
C ILE A 515 5.26 7.05 29.28
N LYS A 516 4.17 6.75 28.58
CA LYS A 516 3.40 5.53 28.72
C LYS A 516 3.50 4.67 27.47
N GLY A 517 3.29 3.39 27.66
CA GLY A 517 3.20 2.42 26.58
C GLY A 517 4.04 1.19 26.83
N ARG A 518 3.70 0.12 26.11
CA ARG A 518 4.38 -1.15 26.11
C ARG A 518 5.25 -1.23 24.86
N TYR A 519 6.56 -1.08 25.03
CA TYR A 519 7.55 -1.10 23.95
C TYR A 519 8.47 -2.31 24.09
N TYR A 520 8.00 -3.48 23.64
CA TYR A 520 8.67 -4.76 23.88
C TYR A 520 9.28 -5.37 22.62
N TYR A 521 10.40 -6.06 22.80
CA TYR A 521 11.14 -6.79 21.78
C TYR A 521 11.50 -8.21 22.29
N PHE A 522 10.84 -9.22 21.73
CA PHE A 522 11.05 -10.64 22.05
C PHE A 522 11.49 -11.39 20.79
N PRO A 523 12.80 -11.57 20.56
CA PRO A 523 13.31 -12.24 19.35
C PRO A 523 13.07 -13.75 19.33
N MET A 524 12.52 -14.33 20.40
CA MET A 524 12.34 -15.77 20.62
C MET A 524 11.03 -16.06 21.38
N SER A 525 9.98 -15.31 21.06
CA SER A 525 8.64 -15.51 21.60
C SER A 525 8.15 -16.93 21.34
N VAL A 526 7.37 -17.47 22.28
CA VAL A 526 6.75 -18.79 22.18
C VAL A 526 5.33 -18.61 21.64
N MET A 527 5.03 -19.26 20.53
CA MET A 527 3.78 -19.09 19.78
C MET A 527 3.19 -20.47 19.43
N TYR A 528 1.87 -20.58 19.25
CA TYR A 528 1.22 -21.86 18.98
C TYR A 528 0.97 -22.06 17.48
N THR A 529 1.10 -23.29 17.00
CA THR A 529 0.95 -23.61 15.56
C THR A 529 -0.44 -23.27 15.01
N SER A 530 -1.46 -23.22 15.86
CA SER A 530 -2.84 -22.88 15.47
C SER A 530 -3.04 -21.38 15.21
N ASP A 531 -2.14 -20.53 15.69
CA ASP A 531 -2.18 -19.10 15.43
C ASP A 531 -1.77 -18.80 13.98
N ALA A 532 -2.03 -17.59 13.48
CA ALA A 532 -1.50 -17.13 12.21
C ALA A 532 -0.73 -15.83 12.38
N ASN A 533 0.53 -15.83 11.93
CA ASN A 533 1.49 -14.72 12.05
C ASN A 533 2.11 -14.42 10.69
N GLY A 534 2.83 -13.30 10.59
CA GLY A 534 3.53 -12.90 9.38
C GLY A 534 4.76 -13.78 9.09
N CYS A 535 5.23 -13.72 7.85
CA CYS A 535 6.43 -14.40 7.39
C CYS A 535 7.37 -13.37 6.74
N ARG A 536 8.67 -13.43 7.05
CA ARG A 536 9.71 -12.66 6.35
C ARG A 536 10.80 -13.61 5.87
N CYS A 537 11.03 -13.63 4.56
CA CYS A 537 11.92 -14.61 3.95
C CYS A 537 13.38 -14.13 3.97
N ILE A 538 14.31 -15.09 3.98
CA ILE A 538 15.72 -14.92 3.68
C ILE A 538 16.05 -15.59 2.35
N LYS A 539 17.10 -15.13 1.68
CA LYS A 539 17.66 -15.80 0.50
C LYS A 539 18.01 -17.23 0.89
N ASP A 540 17.50 -18.19 0.12
CA ASP A 540 17.76 -19.59 0.39
C ASP A 540 19.24 -19.89 0.07
N PRO A 541 20.06 -20.32 1.04
CA PRO A 541 21.47 -20.55 0.79
C PRO A 541 21.75 -21.84 0.00
N LEU A 542 20.71 -22.63 -0.35
CA LEU A 542 20.87 -23.97 -0.92
C LEU A 542 20.20 -24.21 -2.27
N TYR A 543 19.28 -23.36 -2.74
CA TYR A 543 18.50 -23.64 -3.96
C TYR A 543 19.35 -23.84 -5.22
N LEU A 544 20.43 -23.07 -5.38
CA LEU A 544 21.41 -23.26 -6.47
C LEU A 544 22.40 -24.39 -6.15
N VAL A 545 22.81 -24.52 -4.89
CA VAL A 545 23.87 -25.45 -4.48
C VAL A 545 23.40 -26.91 -4.52
N ASN A 546 22.11 -27.13 -4.27
CA ASN A 546 21.49 -28.45 -4.24
C ASN A 546 20.46 -28.63 -5.37
N ASP A 547 20.61 -27.88 -6.47
CA ASP A 547 19.90 -28.07 -7.74
C ASP A 547 18.36 -28.12 -7.65
N TYR A 548 17.76 -27.17 -6.92
CA TYR A 548 16.30 -27.01 -6.85
C TYR A 548 15.84 -25.58 -7.21
N ASP A 549 16.46 -24.98 -8.23
CA ASP A 549 16.06 -23.69 -8.77
C ASP A 549 14.88 -23.80 -9.74
N PHE A 550 13.82 -23.03 -9.51
CA PHE A 550 12.63 -22.96 -10.36
C PHE A 550 12.36 -21.51 -10.78
N PRO A 551 13.10 -20.98 -11.77
CA PRO A 551 12.94 -19.62 -12.24
C PRO A 551 11.49 -19.32 -12.63
N THR A 552 11.02 -18.13 -12.28
CA THR A 552 9.68 -17.67 -12.65
C THR A 552 9.57 -17.55 -14.16
N GLU A 553 8.50 -18.10 -14.71
CA GLU A 553 8.15 -17.93 -16.12
C GLU A 553 7.12 -16.80 -16.30
N TYR A 554 7.32 -16.00 -17.33
CA TYR A 554 6.55 -14.79 -17.58
C TYR A 554 5.74 -14.88 -18.87
N LEU A 555 4.59 -14.21 -18.89
CA LEU A 555 3.84 -13.99 -20.14
C LEU A 555 4.60 -13.00 -21.05
N PRO A 556 4.50 -13.13 -22.38
CA PRO A 556 5.03 -12.13 -23.30
C PRO A 556 4.46 -10.73 -23.00
N ALA A 557 5.24 -9.69 -23.27
CA ALA A 557 4.78 -8.31 -23.16
C ALA A 557 3.65 -8.01 -24.17
N ALA A 558 2.68 -7.19 -23.78
CA ALA A 558 1.67 -6.63 -24.66
C ALA A 558 1.90 -5.13 -24.86
N THR A 559 1.18 -4.55 -25.82
CA THR A 559 1.20 -3.11 -26.05
C THR A 559 0.54 -2.39 -24.88
N GLU A 560 1.32 -1.61 -24.14
CA GLU A 560 0.84 -0.75 -23.05
C GLU A 560 1.15 0.73 -23.35
N TYR A 561 0.35 1.63 -22.78
CA TYR A 561 0.63 3.07 -22.79
C TYR A 561 0.36 3.64 -21.39
N LYS A 562 1.42 4.03 -20.67
CA LYS A 562 1.36 4.51 -19.27
C LYS A 562 1.83 5.95 -19.09
N GLU A 563 2.30 6.56 -20.16
CA GLU A 563 2.85 7.90 -20.11
C GLU A 563 1.82 8.92 -19.60
N GLY A 564 2.25 9.79 -18.68
CA GLY A 564 1.43 10.87 -18.14
C GLY A 564 0.28 10.42 -17.23
N ILE A 565 0.21 9.15 -16.81
CA ILE A 565 -0.87 8.68 -15.91
C ILE A 565 -0.93 9.47 -14.59
N ASP A 566 0.21 10.00 -14.14
CA ASP A 566 0.36 10.80 -12.91
C ASP A 566 0.31 12.31 -13.15
N SER A 567 0.16 12.78 -14.40
CA SER A 567 0.06 14.21 -14.72
C SER A 567 -1.13 14.89 -14.00
N PRO A 568 -1.09 16.19 -13.68
CA PRO A 568 -2.18 16.81 -12.92
C PRO A 568 -3.51 16.88 -13.68
N ASN A 569 -4.62 16.90 -12.94
CA ASN A 569 -5.96 17.17 -13.49
C ASN A 569 -6.31 18.66 -13.51
N THR A 570 -5.58 19.47 -12.75
CA THR A 570 -5.78 20.92 -12.65
C THR A 570 -4.51 21.66 -13.01
N TYR A 571 -4.64 22.64 -13.91
CA TYR A 571 -3.56 23.55 -14.29
C TYR A 571 -3.85 24.92 -13.69
N GLN A 572 -3.03 25.31 -12.72
CA GLN A 572 -3.17 26.57 -12.00
C GLN A 572 -2.14 27.58 -12.51
N ILE A 573 -2.59 28.77 -12.85
CA ILE A 573 -1.75 29.94 -13.14
C ILE A 573 -2.33 31.19 -12.48
N VAL A 574 -1.54 32.24 -12.35
CA VAL A 574 -2.00 33.57 -11.93
C VAL A 574 -2.26 34.41 -13.18
N LYS A 575 -3.32 35.24 -13.15
CA LYS A 575 -3.61 36.16 -14.25
C LYS A 575 -2.40 37.03 -14.58
N SER A 576 -2.21 37.30 -15.87
CA SER A 576 -1.09 38.06 -16.41
C SER A 576 -1.60 39.21 -17.27
N GLY A 577 -0.91 40.35 -17.27
CA GLY A 577 -1.19 41.47 -18.18
C GLY A 577 -0.84 41.18 -19.65
N THR A 578 -0.39 39.97 -19.95
CA THR A 578 -0.10 39.47 -21.30
C THR A 578 -0.76 38.11 -21.49
N VAL A 579 -0.92 37.69 -22.75
CA VAL A 579 -1.47 36.37 -23.08
C VAL A 579 -0.59 35.30 -22.45
N ALA A 580 -1.20 34.39 -21.68
CA ALA A 580 -0.52 33.22 -21.14
C ALA A 580 -0.96 31.96 -21.90
N VAL A 581 -0.09 30.96 -21.98
CA VAL A 581 -0.38 29.69 -22.66
C VAL A 581 -0.24 28.55 -21.67
N ILE A 582 -1.28 27.72 -21.58
CA ILE A 582 -1.24 26.45 -20.84
C ILE A 582 -1.14 25.32 -21.86
N GLU A 583 -0.13 24.48 -21.70
CA GLU A 583 0.03 23.24 -22.48
C GLU A 583 -0.34 22.03 -21.64
N ILE A 584 -1.27 21.21 -22.15
CA ILE A 584 -1.78 20.03 -21.45
C ILE A 584 -1.43 18.80 -22.28
N PRO A 585 -0.51 17.94 -21.81
CA PRO A 585 -0.23 16.67 -22.45
C PRO A 585 -1.47 15.79 -22.50
N VAL A 586 -1.76 15.23 -23.69
CA VAL A 586 -2.93 14.35 -23.85
C VAL A 586 -2.68 12.92 -23.37
N SER A 587 -1.42 12.55 -23.09
CA SER A 587 -0.98 11.19 -22.73
C SER A 587 -1.82 10.58 -21.60
N LYS A 588 -2.17 11.37 -20.57
CA LYS A 588 -3.04 10.97 -19.47
C LYS A 588 -4.37 10.35 -19.94
N ALA A 589 -4.99 10.92 -20.96
CA ALA A 589 -6.27 10.42 -21.46
C ALA A 589 -6.15 8.97 -21.96
N PHE A 590 -5.10 8.66 -22.71
CA PHE A 590 -4.85 7.34 -23.27
C PHE A 590 -4.38 6.34 -22.21
N SER A 591 -3.53 6.77 -21.28
CA SER A 591 -3.06 5.90 -20.21
C SER A 591 -4.17 5.55 -19.24
N VAL A 592 -4.97 6.50 -18.77
CA VAL A 592 -6.10 6.18 -17.87
C VAL A 592 -7.16 5.33 -18.58
N GLN A 593 -7.52 5.63 -19.83
CA GLN A 593 -8.49 4.84 -20.60
C GLN A 593 -8.04 3.38 -20.76
N SER A 594 -6.80 3.17 -21.20
CA SER A 594 -6.28 1.82 -21.47
C SER A 594 -5.98 1.02 -20.21
N GLN A 595 -5.56 1.69 -19.13
CA GLN A 595 -5.06 1.00 -17.94
C GLN A 595 -6.10 0.85 -16.82
N LEU A 596 -6.98 1.85 -16.63
CA LEU A 596 -7.92 1.91 -15.49
C LEU A 596 -9.39 1.77 -15.89
N LEU A 597 -9.74 2.14 -17.12
CA LEU A 597 -11.13 2.19 -17.59
C LEU A 597 -11.52 1.00 -18.49
N ASN A 598 -10.65 -0.01 -18.59
CA ASN A 598 -10.85 -1.20 -19.41
C ASN A 598 -11.14 -0.88 -20.90
N ASN A 599 -10.51 0.16 -21.44
CA ASN A 599 -10.65 0.59 -22.83
C ASN A 599 -9.29 0.55 -23.56
N SER A 600 -8.76 -0.66 -23.77
CA SER A 600 -7.50 -0.84 -24.50
C SER A 600 -7.60 -0.45 -25.99
N GLU A 601 -8.81 -0.49 -26.57
CA GLU A 601 -9.06 -0.10 -27.97
C GLU A 601 -8.73 1.37 -28.25
N ILE A 602 -8.69 2.24 -27.22
CA ILE A 602 -8.25 3.64 -27.36
C ILE A 602 -6.86 3.77 -27.98
N LEU A 603 -6.04 2.72 -27.89
CA LEU A 603 -4.69 2.62 -28.44
C LEU A 603 -4.66 2.24 -29.94
N ASN A 604 -5.82 2.07 -30.58
CA ASN A 604 -5.88 1.88 -32.02
C ASN A 604 -5.63 3.21 -32.77
N PRO A 605 -4.85 3.23 -33.88
CA PRO A 605 -4.57 4.46 -34.62
C PRO A 605 -5.78 5.28 -35.05
N SER A 606 -6.92 4.64 -35.31
CA SER A 606 -8.18 5.32 -35.64
C SER A 606 -8.73 6.19 -34.50
N ASN A 607 -8.29 5.96 -33.27
CA ASN A 607 -8.75 6.67 -32.07
C ASN A 607 -7.85 7.86 -31.71
N PHE A 608 -6.76 8.10 -32.44
CA PHE A 608 -5.92 9.30 -32.25
C PHE A 608 -5.47 9.92 -33.58
N ASN A 609 -6.23 9.72 -34.65
CA ASN A 609 -5.92 10.25 -35.97
C ASN A 609 -6.43 11.68 -36.21
N ASN A 610 -7.27 12.24 -35.33
CA ASN A 610 -7.82 13.59 -35.47
C ASN A 610 -8.28 14.16 -34.11
N LEU A 611 -7.33 14.33 -33.19
CA LEU A 611 -7.56 14.86 -31.85
C LEU A 611 -8.06 16.30 -31.88
N LYS A 612 -9.08 16.59 -31.05
CA LYS A 612 -9.72 17.90 -30.91
C LYS A 612 -9.82 18.29 -29.44
N GLY A 613 -9.54 19.56 -29.14
CA GLY A 613 -9.77 20.17 -27.84
C GLY A 613 -11.04 21.01 -27.87
N ASN A 614 -11.79 21.04 -26.76
CA ASN A 614 -12.93 21.94 -26.59
C ASN A 614 -12.92 22.56 -25.18
N VAL A 615 -13.54 23.73 -25.04
CA VAL A 615 -13.91 24.27 -23.72
C VAL A 615 -15.31 23.74 -23.41
N LEU A 616 -15.43 22.85 -22.43
CA LEU A 616 -16.73 22.33 -22.02
C LEU A 616 -17.57 23.43 -21.37
N TRP A 617 -16.98 24.12 -20.39
CA TRP A 617 -17.61 25.26 -19.73
C TRP A 617 -16.57 26.22 -19.15
N THR A 618 -16.97 27.47 -18.91
CA THR A 618 -16.20 28.48 -18.19
C THR A 618 -17.07 29.38 -17.30
N THR A 619 -16.50 29.90 -16.20
CA THR A 619 -17.11 30.98 -15.41
C THR A 619 -16.91 32.36 -16.02
N ASN A 620 -15.99 32.51 -16.98
CA ASN A 620 -15.66 33.80 -17.60
C ASN A 620 -15.43 33.60 -19.10
N THR A 621 -16.34 34.11 -19.93
CA THR A 621 -16.28 33.97 -21.40
C THR A 621 -15.10 34.73 -22.02
N GLY A 622 -14.49 35.68 -21.30
CA GLY A 622 -13.26 36.35 -21.72
C GLY A 622 -12.00 35.52 -21.46
N LEU A 623 -12.07 34.46 -20.64
CA LEU A 623 -10.89 33.76 -20.11
C LEU A 623 -10.06 33.07 -21.19
N ILE A 624 -10.69 32.17 -21.96
CA ILE A 624 -10.03 31.39 -23.01
C ILE A 624 -10.35 32.05 -24.35
N SER A 625 -9.34 32.69 -24.94
CA SER A 625 -9.45 33.33 -26.26
C SER A 625 -9.36 32.30 -27.39
N LYS A 626 -8.53 31.26 -27.21
CA LYS A 626 -8.28 30.24 -28.22
C LYS A 626 -7.88 28.91 -27.61
N ILE A 627 -8.31 27.82 -28.24
CA ILE A 627 -7.92 26.45 -27.90
C ILE A 627 -7.55 25.69 -29.18
N SER A 628 -6.47 24.90 -29.15
CA SER A 628 -6.06 24.07 -30.27
C SER A 628 -5.34 22.80 -29.79
N VAL A 629 -5.12 21.85 -30.70
CA VAL A 629 -4.33 20.65 -30.41
C VAL A 629 -3.08 20.66 -31.29
N VAL A 630 -1.92 20.63 -30.66
CA VAL A 630 -0.64 20.42 -31.33
C VAL A 630 -0.47 18.93 -31.58
N ASN A 631 0.02 18.59 -32.77
CA ASN A 631 0.12 17.21 -33.27
C ASN A 631 -1.22 16.46 -33.10
N PRO A 632 -2.30 16.87 -33.78
CA PRO A 632 -3.63 16.27 -33.62
C PRO A 632 -3.74 14.87 -34.24
N SER A 633 -2.74 14.42 -35.00
CA SER A 633 -2.77 13.15 -35.72
C SER A 633 -1.46 12.40 -35.57
N PRO A 634 -1.05 12.01 -34.34
CA PRO A 634 0.20 11.26 -34.15
C PRO A 634 0.22 9.99 -35.01
N SER A 635 1.36 9.73 -35.66
CA SER A 635 1.54 8.59 -36.57
C SER A 635 1.79 7.25 -35.87
N SER A 636 1.97 7.26 -34.56
CA SER A 636 2.24 6.08 -33.72
C SER A 636 1.77 6.30 -32.28
N LEU A 637 1.70 5.22 -31.50
CA LEU A 637 1.40 5.28 -30.07
C LEU A 637 2.39 6.14 -29.30
N GLN A 638 3.69 6.01 -29.59
CA GLN A 638 4.74 6.83 -28.97
C GLN A 638 4.60 8.30 -29.38
N GLY A 639 4.01 8.58 -30.55
CA GLY A 639 3.74 9.94 -31.02
C GLY A 639 2.71 10.70 -30.17
N ILE A 640 1.86 10.00 -29.40
CA ILE A 640 0.86 10.61 -28.51
C ILE A 640 1.53 11.51 -27.45
N ALA A 641 2.74 11.16 -27.02
CA ALA A 641 3.58 11.95 -26.10
C ALA A 641 3.78 13.40 -26.53
N ASN A 642 3.80 13.63 -27.85
CA ASN A 642 4.05 14.93 -28.46
C ASN A 642 2.76 15.72 -28.71
N SER A 643 1.59 15.13 -28.45
CA SER A 643 0.29 15.77 -28.62
C SER A 643 -0.11 16.54 -27.36
N LYS A 644 -0.53 17.79 -27.54
CA LYS A 644 -0.87 18.69 -26.43
C LYS A 644 -2.09 19.53 -26.78
N ILE A 645 -2.98 19.75 -25.81
CA ILE A 645 -3.96 20.83 -25.90
C ILE A 645 -3.26 22.13 -25.52
N VAL A 646 -3.36 23.14 -26.37
CA VAL A 646 -2.83 24.48 -26.14
C VAL A 646 -4.00 25.40 -25.87
N VAL A 647 -4.03 26.00 -24.67
CA VAL A 647 -5.07 26.92 -24.22
C VAL A 647 -4.46 28.31 -24.06
N GLU A 648 -4.93 29.27 -24.85
CA GLU A 648 -4.54 30.68 -24.75
C GLU A 648 -5.46 31.39 -23.74
N ILE A 649 -4.86 31.91 -22.68
CA ILE A 649 -5.52 32.68 -21.62
C ILE A 649 -5.37 34.16 -21.95
N ALA A 650 -6.50 34.86 -22.06
CA ALA A 650 -6.51 36.27 -22.41
C ALA A 650 -5.90 37.15 -21.29
N PRO A 651 -5.29 38.30 -21.63
CA PRO A 651 -4.71 39.21 -20.65
C PRO A 651 -5.73 39.68 -19.61
N ASP A 652 -5.27 39.81 -18.37
CA ASP A 652 -6.03 40.34 -17.23
C ASP A 652 -7.32 39.57 -16.89
N GLN A 653 -7.47 38.35 -17.39
CA GLN A 653 -8.61 37.49 -17.08
C GLN A 653 -8.27 36.46 -15.99
N SER A 654 -9.22 36.26 -15.08
CA SER A 654 -9.22 35.17 -14.09
C SER A 654 -10.55 34.40 -14.17
N GLY A 655 -10.57 33.20 -13.59
CA GLY A 655 -11.74 32.34 -13.60
C GLY A 655 -11.40 30.87 -13.72
N ASN A 656 -12.44 30.07 -13.95
CA ASN A 656 -12.36 28.64 -14.10
C ASN A 656 -12.88 28.21 -15.46
N ALA A 657 -12.29 27.15 -16.02
CA ALA A 657 -12.84 26.45 -17.15
C ALA A 657 -12.54 24.95 -17.07
N VAL A 658 -13.36 24.13 -17.72
CA VAL A 658 -13.03 22.72 -17.97
C VAL A 658 -12.81 22.54 -19.47
N VAL A 659 -11.67 21.95 -19.83
CA VAL A 659 -11.32 21.62 -21.21
C VAL A 659 -11.35 20.11 -21.42
N THR A 660 -11.74 19.68 -22.62
CA THR A 660 -11.96 18.27 -22.95
C THR A 660 -11.17 17.86 -24.18
N LEU A 661 -10.71 16.60 -24.21
CA LEU A 661 -10.12 15.95 -25.38
C LEU A 661 -11.14 15.04 -26.07
N HIS A 662 -11.14 15.07 -27.40
CA HIS A 662 -11.97 14.24 -28.27
C HIS A 662 -11.16 13.76 -29.48
N ASN A 663 -11.72 12.82 -30.25
CA ASN A 663 -11.19 12.42 -31.57
C ASN A 663 -12.28 12.56 -32.65
N GLY A 664 -11.89 13.05 -33.82
CA GLY A 664 -12.78 13.28 -34.97
C GLY A 664 -13.59 14.59 -34.85
N SER A 665 -14.42 14.70 -33.81
CA SER A 665 -15.33 15.83 -33.56
C SER A 665 -15.31 16.24 -32.09
N ILE A 666 -15.50 17.54 -31.81
CA ILE A 666 -15.70 18.05 -30.44
C ILE A 666 -17.03 17.58 -29.80
N SER A 667 -17.96 17.05 -30.60
CA SER A 667 -19.19 16.42 -30.12
C SER A 667 -19.05 14.91 -29.87
N ALA A 668 -17.91 14.32 -30.24
CA ALA A 668 -17.62 12.91 -29.93
C ALA A 668 -17.48 12.71 -28.40
N PRO A 669 -17.54 11.47 -27.88
CA PRO A 669 -17.33 11.23 -26.46
C PRO A 669 -16.01 11.82 -25.95
N VAL A 670 -16.06 12.41 -24.75
CA VAL A 670 -14.87 12.95 -24.07
C VAL A 670 -13.93 11.79 -23.72
N TYR A 671 -12.65 11.93 -24.09
CA TYR A 671 -11.58 11.00 -23.69
C TYR A 671 -11.09 11.28 -22.27
N TRP A 672 -10.91 12.57 -21.95
CA TRP A 672 -10.56 13.08 -20.64
C TRP A 672 -10.83 14.58 -20.56
N SER A 673 -10.83 15.13 -19.35
CA SER A 673 -11.03 16.55 -19.07
C SER A 673 -10.10 17.06 -17.99
N TRP A 674 -9.75 18.34 -18.09
CA TRP A 674 -8.86 19.05 -17.17
C TRP A 674 -9.48 20.36 -16.71
N HIS A 675 -9.21 20.74 -15.46
CA HIS A 675 -9.61 22.02 -14.89
C HIS A 675 -8.53 23.07 -15.12
N ILE A 676 -8.91 24.18 -15.74
CA ILE A 676 -8.09 25.39 -15.88
C ILE A 676 -8.48 26.35 -14.76
N TRP A 677 -7.52 26.70 -13.93
CA TRP A 677 -7.73 27.53 -12.76
C TRP A 677 -6.81 28.77 -12.81
N VAL A 678 -7.38 29.91 -13.22
CA VAL A 678 -6.65 31.17 -13.32
C VAL A 678 -7.02 32.05 -12.14
N THR A 679 -6.06 32.31 -11.26
CA THR A 679 -6.29 33.06 -10.02
C THR A 679 -5.95 34.54 -10.16
N ASP A 680 -6.60 35.38 -9.35
CA ASP A 680 -6.30 36.80 -9.22
C ASP A 680 -5.00 37.05 -8.45
N SER A 681 -4.64 36.14 -7.55
CA SER A 681 -3.46 36.19 -6.69
C SER A 681 -2.72 34.85 -6.68
N PRO A 682 -1.40 34.81 -6.45
CA PRO A 682 -0.67 33.56 -6.31
C PRO A 682 -1.19 32.73 -5.14
N VAL A 683 -1.35 31.42 -5.36
CA VAL A 683 -1.74 30.47 -4.30
C VAL A 683 -0.65 30.47 -3.22
N GLN A 684 -1.01 30.85 -2.00
CA GLN A 684 -0.14 30.79 -0.83
C GLN A 684 -0.37 29.49 -0.07
N SER A 685 0.45 29.27 0.96
CA SER A 685 0.38 28.07 1.80
C SER A 685 0.46 28.36 3.29
N TYR A 686 -0.17 27.51 4.08
CA TYR A 686 -0.07 27.51 5.54
C TYR A 686 0.38 26.14 6.03
N THR A 687 1.43 26.11 6.86
CA THR A 687 1.90 24.88 7.49
C THR A 687 1.40 24.82 8.92
N TYR A 688 0.76 23.71 9.27
CA TYR A 688 0.29 23.43 10.63
C TYR A 688 0.89 22.13 11.14
N THR A 689 1.44 22.17 12.35
CA THR A 689 1.87 20.99 13.10
C THR A 689 0.92 20.77 14.27
N THR A 690 0.32 19.59 14.36
CA THR A 690 -0.78 19.32 15.29
C THR A 690 -0.40 19.47 16.76
N GLU A 691 0.82 19.03 17.12
CA GLU A 691 1.40 19.17 18.45
C GLU A 691 2.92 18.97 18.43
N SER A 692 3.61 19.29 19.54
CA SER A 692 5.06 19.13 19.66
C SER A 692 5.44 17.78 20.30
N PRO A 693 6.49 17.10 19.80
CA PRO A 693 6.96 15.83 20.35
C PRO A 693 7.73 16.00 21.65
N GLU A 694 7.73 14.94 22.46
CA GLU A 694 8.64 14.78 23.60
C GLU A 694 10.07 14.48 23.12
N ALA A 695 11.08 15.01 23.83
CA ALA A 695 12.49 14.89 23.45
C ALA A 695 13.12 13.54 23.87
N VAL A 696 12.60 12.42 23.33
CA VAL A 696 13.07 11.06 23.63
C VAL A 696 13.49 10.31 22.37
N PRO A 697 14.80 10.22 22.07
CA PRO A 697 15.29 9.82 20.75
C PRO A 697 14.90 8.42 20.30
N ASN A 698 14.57 7.49 21.21
CA ASN A 698 14.19 6.13 20.81
C ASN A 698 12.71 6.01 20.47
N TYR A 699 11.85 6.94 20.88
CA TYR A 699 10.43 6.95 20.54
C TYR A 699 10.16 8.08 19.55
N VAL A 700 10.07 7.73 18.28
CA VAL A 700 9.98 8.69 17.19
C VAL A 700 8.63 9.41 17.26
N ASN A 701 8.68 10.75 17.33
CA ASN A 701 7.51 11.63 17.35
C ASN A 701 6.49 11.31 18.47
N TYR A 702 6.98 10.85 19.62
CA TYR A 702 6.11 10.50 20.74
C TYR A 702 5.33 11.72 21.27
N VAL A 703 4.01 11.55 21.40
CA VAL A 703 3.10 12.48 22.08
C VAL A 703 2.07 11.72 22.90
N ASN A 704 1.54 12.37 23.94
CA ASN A 704 0.76 11.68 24.97
C ASN A 704 -0.58 11.13 24.46
N LYS A 705 -1.40 11.94 23.77
CA LYS A 705 -2.75 11.51 23.32
C LYS A 705 -2.78 11.06 21.87
N ALA A 706 -2.40 11.92 20.93
CA ALA A 706 -2.42 11.61 19.49
C ALA A 706 -1.52 10.44 19.10
N ASP A 707 -1.96 9.55 18.22
CA ASP A 707 -1.13 8.42 17.78
C ASP A 707 0.16 8.87 17.10
N VAL A 708 0.08 9.95 16.31
CA VAL A 708 1.21 10.52 15.58
C VAL A 708 1.03 12.03 15.43
N ILE A 709 2.16 12.71 15.24
CA ILE A 709 2.16 14.15 14.93
C ILE A 709 2.04 14.31 13.42
N LEU A 710 1.21 15.25 12.98
CA LEU A 710 1.04 15.60 11.58
C LEU A 710 1.59 17.00 11.37
N GLN A 711 2.44 17.16 10.37
CA GLN A 711 2.79 18.45 9.81
C GLN A 711 2.26 18.51 8.38
N THR A 712 1.40 19.47 8.10
CA THR A 712 0.73 19.56 6.79
C THR A 712 0.76 20.99 6.27
N THR A 713 1.15 21.14 5.01
CA THR A 713 1.15 22.42 4.29
C THR A 713 -0.07 22.46 3.37
N PHE A 714 -1.05 23.28 3.71
CA PHE A 714 -2.29 23.45 2.94
C PHE A 714 -2.18 24.61 1.96
N MET A 715 -2.94 24.55 0.87
CA MET A 715 -3.29 25.74 0.10
C MET A 715 -4.08 26.74 0.97
N ASP A 716 -3.91 28.03 0.68
CA ASP A 716 -4.66 29.12 1.32
C ASP A 716 -6.16 29.18 0.96
N ARG A 717 -6.57 28.43 -0.07
CA ARG A 717 -7.93 28.44 -0.61
C ARG A 717 -8.37 27.07 -1.12
N ASN A 718 -9.67 26.92 -1.33
CA ASN A 718 -10.24 25.71 -1.94
C ASN A 718 -10.06 25.75 -3.46
N LEU A 719 -10.03 24.59 -4.11
CA LEU A 719 -9.92 24.48 -5.57
C LEU A 719 -11.00 25.29 -6.28
N GLY A 720 -10.57 26.06 -7.28
CA GLY A 720 -11.42 26.91 -8.11
C GLY A 720 -11.72 28.30 -7.55
N ALA A 721 -11.23 28.66 -6.36
CA ALA A 721 -11.32 30.01 -5.84
C ALA A 721 -10.32 30.93 -6.57
N THR A 722 -10.76 32.06 -7.14
CA THR A 722 -9.83 32.95 -7.86
C THR A 722 -8.99 33.80 -6.90
N ASP A 723 -9.46 34.06 -5.68
CA ASP A 723 -8.69 34.73 -4.63
C ASP A 723 -8.79 34.00 -3.28
N ALA A 724 -7.88 34.27 -2.35
CA ALA A 724 -7.95 33.73 -0.99
C ALA A 724 -9.03 34.43 -0.18
N PHE A 725 -9.60 33.73 0.81
CA PHE A 725 -10.53 34.36 1.74
C PHE A 725 -9.79 35.45 2.55
N PRO A 726 -10.22 36.72 2.48
CA PRO A 726 -9.45 37.84 2.99
C PRO A 726 -9.40 37.86 4.52
N ASN A 727 -8.38 38.50 5.08
CA ASN A 727 -8.41 38.91 6.49
C ASN A 727 -9.38 40.09 6.64
N VAL A 728 -10.56 39.81 7.17
CA VAL A 728 -11.61 40.81 7.34
C VAL A 728 -11.37 41.64 8.60
N THR A 729 -11.31 42.96 8.45
CA THR A 729 -11.00 43.89 9.54
C THR A 729 -12.11 43.94 10.58
N ASN A 730 -13.36 44.03 10.12
CA ASN A 730 -14.55 43.93 10.98
C ASN A 730 -15.41 42.72 10.56
N PRO A 731 -15.25 41.55 11.20
CA PRO A 731 -15.99 40.33 10.87
C PRO A 731 -17.51 40.43 11.00
N GLN A 732 -18.04 41.51 11.59
CA GLN A 732 -19.48 41.78 11.70
C GLN A 732 -20.03 42.65 10.57
N ALA A 733 -19.16 43.41 9.91
CA ALA A 733 -19.54 44.30 8.82
C ALA A 733 -18.36 44.41 7.83
N PRO A 734 -18.15 43.37 6.98
CA PRO A 734 -17.17 43.43 5.93
C PRO A 734 -17.45 44.60 4.98
N THR A 735 -16.38 45.26 4.53
CA THR A 735 -16.43 46.32 3.51
C THR A 735 -16.84 45.76 2.15
N ALA A 736 -17.23 46.64 1.22
CA ALA A 736 -17.57 46.24 -0.15
C ALA A 736 -16.42 45.49 -0.86
N ASP A 737 -15.18 45.95 -0.68
CA ASP A 737 -13.99 45.32 -1.26
C ASP A 737 -13.70 43.96 -0.63
N GLU A 738 -13.87 43.82 0.69
CA GLU A 738 -13.76 42.52 1.37
C GLU A 738 -14.84 41.55 0.89
N LEU A 739 -16.08 42.00 0.65
CA LEU A 739 -17.16 41.16 0.11
C LEU A 739 -16.86 40.67 -1.32
N LEU A 740 -16.24 41.50 -2.17
CA LEU A 740 -15.79 41.08 -3.50
C LEU A 740 -14.73 39.98 -3.42
N LYS A 741 -13.78 40.10 -2.49
CA LYS A 741 -12.78 39.03 -2.25
C LYS A 741 -13.39 37.77 -1.64
N ILE A 742 -14.36 37.91 -0.73
CA ILE A 742 -15.12 36.77 -0.19
C ILE A 742 -15.84 36.04 -1.34
N ARG A 743 -16.47 36.76 -2.26
CA ARG A 743 -17.07 36.17 -3.46
C ARG A 743 -16.06 35.38 -4.30
N ALA A 744 -14.91 36.00 -4.59
CA ALA A 744 -13.81 35.37 -5.34
C ALA A 744 -13.23 34.12 -4.65
N SER A 745 -13.39 34.02 -3.32
CA SER A 745 -12.91 32.89 -2.52
C SER A 745 -13.82 31.65 -2.50
N THR A 746 -15.03 31.71 -3.06
CA THR A 746 -16.06 30.66 -2.95
C THR A 746 -15.57 29.26 -3.31
N GLY A 747 -14.80 29.11 -4.40
CA GLY A 747 -14.34 27.81 -4.89
C GLY A 747 -15.42 26.99 -5.60
N LEU A 748 -15.08 25.75 -5.97
CA LEU A 748 -15.93 24.79 -6.67
C LEU A 748 -16.22 23.57 -5.79
N HIS A 749 -17.25 22.81 -6.15
CA HIS A 749 -17.59 21.55 -5.48
C HIS A 749 -17.04 20.34 -6.24
N TYR A 750 -16.75 19.27 -5.50
CA TYR A 750 -16.34 17.97 -6.04
C TYR A 750 -17.13 16.88 -5.33
N GLN A 751 -17.53 15.84 -6.08
CA GLN A 751 -18.01 14.60 -5.48
C GLN A 751 -16.82 13.75 -5.06
N TRP A 752 -16.96 13.02 -3.95
CA TRP A 752 -15.85 12.25 -3.40
C TRP A 752 -15.34 11.24 -4.44
N GLY A 753 -14.02 11.22 -4.67
CA GLY A 753 -13.38 10.35 -5.66
C GLY A 753 -13.52 10.77 -7.12
N ARG A 754 -14.02 11.97 -7.44
CA ARG A 754 -14.02 12.54 -8.80
C ARG A 754 -12.97 13.63 -8.96
N LYS A 755 -12.47 13.78 -10.19
CA LYS A 755 -11.55 14.87 -10.57
C LYS A 755 -12.25 16.14 -11.09
N ASP A 756 -13.49 16.01 -11.56
CA ASP A 756 -14.16 17.06 -12.33
C ASP A 756 -14.92 18.03 -11.42
N PRO A 757 -14.68 19.35 -11.55
CA PRO A 757 -15.36 20.34 -10.74
C PRO A 757 -16.82 20.54 -11.13
N ILE A 758 -17.65 20.78 -10.11
CA ILE A 758 -19.04 21.20 -10.21
C ILE A 758 -19.16 22.66 -9.75
N PRO A 759 -19.61 23.58 -10.62
CA PRO A 759 -19.89 24.95 -10.21
C PRO A 759 -20.95 25.01 -9.11
N THR A 760 -20.76 25.92 -8.15
CA THR A 760 -21.71 26.14 -7.06
C THR A 760 -22.96 26.87 -7.53
N PHE A 761 -22.86 27.64 -8.62
CA PHE A 761 -23.92 28.54 -9.14
C PHE A 761 -24.42 29.59 -8.15
N GLN A 762 -23.84 29.69 -6.96
CA GLN A 762 -24.14 30.70 -5.94
C GLN A 762 -22.86 31.16 -5.24
N ASN A 763 -22.82 32.45 -4.90
CA ASN A 763 -21.65 33.08 -4.27
C ASN A 763 -21.69 32.99 -2.73
N ALA A 764 -20.52 32.89 -2.09
CA ALA A 764 -20.41 32.81 -0.63
C ALA A 764 -20.80 34.11 0.11
N ASP A 765 -20.62 35.29 -0.51
CA ASP A 765 -20.82 36.60 0.15
C ASP A 765 -22.30 36.91 0.43
N ASN A 766 -23.15 36.72 -0.57
CA ASN A 766 -24.55 37.13 -0.51
C ASN A 766 -25.52 36.07 -1.04
N ARG A 767 -25.03 34.88 -1.37
CA ARG A 767 -25.82 33.75 -1.93
C ARG A 767 -26.49 34.05 -3.27
N SER A 768 -26.09 35.14 -3.93
CA SER A 768 -26.57 35.48 -5.27
C SER A 768 -26.16 34.41 -6.26
N SER A 769 -27.06 34.09 -7.18
CA SER A 769 -26.79 33.13 -8.24
C SER A 769 -25.90 33.73 -9.32
N TYR A 770 -25.06 32.90 -9.93
CA TYR A 770 -24.27 33.24 -11.11
C TYR A 770 -24.41 32.16 -12.18
N ASN A 771 -24.23 32.56 -13.44
CA ASN A 771 -24.27 31.64 -14.57
C ASN A 771 -22.86 31.16 -14.92
N ILE A 772 -22.78 30.01 -15.57
CA ILE A 772 -21.58 29.62 -16.33
C ILE A 772 -21.90 29.67 -17.82
N SER A 773 -20.90 29.48 -18.67
CA SER A 773 -21.10 29.37 -20.12
C SER A 773 -20.50 28.10 -20.68
N LEU A 774 -21.26 27.38 -21.51
CA LEU A 774 -20.79 26.23 -22.28
C LEU A 774 -20.02 26.72 -23.50
N GLY A 775 -18.88 26.09 -23.79
CA GLY A 775 -18.01 26.48 -24.90
C GLY A 775 -18.16 25.57 -26.13
N THR A 776 -17.89 26.14 -27.30
CA THR A 776 -17.76 25.40 -28.55
C THR A 776 -16.61 25.99 -29.36
N ALA A 777 -15.54 25.20 -29.52
CA ALA A 777 -14.37 25.59 -30.29
C ALA A 777 -14.63 25.48 -31.80
N ALA A 778 -14.33 26.54 -32.55
CA ALA A 778 -14.32 26.53 -34.01
C ALA A 778 -13.00 25.96 -34.56
N THR A 779 -12.94 25.69 -35.87
CA THR A 779 -11.77 25.11 -36.53
C THR A 779 -10.49 25.95 -36.39
N ASN A 780 -10.61 27.28 -36.30
CA ASN A 780 -9.51 28.22 -36.06
C ASN A 780 -9.11 28.32 -34.58
N GLY A 781 -9.81 27.63 -33.69
CA GLY A 781 -9.60 27.59 -32.25
C GLY A 781 -10.35 28.65 -31.43
N THR A 782 -11.04 29.61 -32.06
CA THR A 782 -11.86 30.59 -31.32
C THR A 782 -13.04 29.90 -30.67
N VAL A 783 -13.43 30.33 -29.47
CA VAL A 783 -14.51 29.70 -28.70
C VAL A 783 -15.75 30.57 -28.68
N SER A 784 -16.89 30.01 -29.09
CA SER A 784 -18.20 30.62 -28.88
C SER A 784 -18.85 30.07 -27.61
N TYR A 785 -19.65 30.90 -26.92
CA TYR A 785 -20.21 30.55 -25.63
C TYR A 785 -21.73 30.67 -25.61
N THR A 786 -22.38 29.73 -24.92
CA THR A 786 -23.82 29.78 -24.60
C THR A 786 -24.02 29.69 -23.09
N VAL A 787 -24.90 30.52 -22.55
CA VAL A 787 -25.14 30.57 -21.10
C VAL A 787 -25.81 29.29 -20.61
N LEU A 788 -25.33 28.75 -19.49
CA LEU A 788 -26.02 27.73 -18.69
C LEU A 788 -26.46 28.37 -17.37
N THR A 789 -27.77 28.41 -17.14
CA THR A 789 -28.33 29.02 -15.93
C THR A 789 -28.38 28.03 -14.77
N PRO A 790 -28.39 28.51 -13.52
CA PRO A 790 -28.65 27.67 -12.34
C PRO A 790 -29.97 26.91 -12.44
N ALA A 791 -31.00 27.48 -13.08
CA ALA A 791 -32.31 26.83 -13.22
C ALA A 791 -32.23 25.60 -14.13
N ASP A 792 -31.46 25.69 -15.23
CA ASP A 792 -31.26 24.59 -16.16
C ASP A 792 -30.39 23.49 -15.55
N TYR A 793 -29.31 23.87 -14.84
CA TYR A 793 -28.42 22.90 -14.20
C TYR A 793 -29.11 22.15 -13.04
N ASN A 794 -29.86 22.88 -12.21
CA ASN A 794 -30.53 22.31 -11.04
C ASN A 794 -31.91 21.70 -11.36
N ASN A 795 -32.20 21.41 -12.64
CA ASN A 795 -33.42 20.72 -13.03
C ASN A 795 -33.25 19.20 -12.88
N LEU A 796 -34.03 18.58 -11.99
CA LEU A 796 -34.00 17.12 -11.74
C LEU A 796 -34.46 16.28 -12.94
N SER A 797 -35.27 16.87 -13.83
CA SER A 797 -35.69 16.25 -15.09
C SER A 797 -34.78 16.65 -16.26
N GLY A 798 -33.70 17.40 -15.99
CA GLY A 798 -32.74 17.87 -16.98
C GLY A 798 -31.59 16.89 -17.21
N ASN A 799 -30.53 17.39 -17.87
CA ASN A 799 -29.39 16.56 -18.31
C ASN A 799 -28.20 16.56 -17.34
N TYR A 800 -28.21 17.42 -16.31
CA TYR A 800 -27.05 17.67 -15.45
C TYR A 800 -27.12 17.00 -14.09
N ILE A 801 -28.29 16.55 -13.66
CA ILE A 801 -28.46 15.73 -12.45
C ILE A 801 -28.98 14.38 -12.90
N VAL A 802 -28.10 13.36 -12.92
CA VAL A 802 -28.42 12.05 -13.50
C VAL A 802 -28.31 10.97 -12.44
N SER A 803 -29.31 10.10 -12.37
CA SER A 803 -29.41 9.03 -11.37
C SER A 803 -28.70 7.74 -11.78
N TYR A 804 -28.24 6.96 -10.78
CA TYR A 804 -27.48 5.73 -10.96
C TYR A 804 -28.06 4.75 -11.98
N ASN A 805 -29.33 4.40 -11.87
CA ASN A 805 -29.96 3.45 -12.79
C ASN A 805 -29.91 3.95 -14.25
N THR A 806 -29.97 5.27 -14.46
CA THR A 806 -29.90 5.85 -15.82
C THR A 806 -28.51 5.68 -16.41
N TYR A 807 -27.47 6.10 -15.69
CA TYR A 807 -26.11 6.01 -16.22
C TYR A 807 -25.51 4.60 -16.14
N ALA A 808 -25.96 3.74 -15.22
CA ALA A 808 -25.58 2.34 -15.17
C ALA A 808 -26.05 1.58 -16.42
N VAL A 809 -27.30 1.83 -16.86
CA VAL A 809 -27.83 1.31 -18.13
C VAL A 809 -27.05 1.87 -19.32
N ALA A 810 -26.81 3.18 -19.36
CA ALA A 810 -26.02 3.81 -20.42
C ALA A 810 -24.57 3.28 -20.49
N SER A 811 -24.04 2.79 -19.37
CA SER A 811 -22.69 2.22 -19.26
C SER A 811 -22.65 0.70 -19.40
N ASN A 812 -23.80 0.07 -19.69
CA ASN A 812 -23.93 -1.38 -19.83
C ASN A 812 -23.43 -2.17 -18.60
N VAL A 813 -23.73 -1.66 -17.40
CA VAL A 813 -23.46 -2.36 -16.14
C VAL A 813 -24.41 -3.56 -16.00
N GLN A 814 -23.84 -4.74 -15.79
CA GLN A 814 -24.55 -6.00 -15.66
C GLN A 814 -24.54 -6.49 -14.22
N VAL A 815 -25.54 -7.27 -13.83
CA VAL A 815 -25.61 -7.88 -12.49
C VAL A 815 -24.45 -8.86 -12.27
N THR A 816 -24.00 -9.53 -13.33
CA THR A 816 -22.90 -10.50 -13.32
C THR A 816 -21.51 -9.88 -13.42
N ASP A 817 -21.41 -8.55 -13.58
CA ASP A 817 -20.13 -7.86 -13.62
C ASP A 817 -19.38 -8.05 -12.31
N LYS A 818 -18.07 -8.30 -12.40
CA LYS A 818 -17.19 -8.29 -11.23
C LYS A 818 -17.12 -6.86 -10.67
N PRO A 819 -16.68 -6.66 -9.42
CA PRO A 819 -16.54 -5.32 -8.85
C PRO A 819 -15.70 -4.38 -9.73
N GLU A 820 -14.60 -4.84 -10.32
CA GLU A 820 -13.76 -4.03 -11.20
C GLU A 820 -14.46 -3.65 -12.53
N ASP A 821 -15.22 -4.55 -13.15
CA ASP A 821 -16.01 -4.26 -14.35
C ASP A 821 -17.03 -3.14 -14.07
N LYS A 822 -17.74 -3.19 -12.93
CA LYS A 822 -18.69 -2.15 -12.53
C LYS A 822 -17.99 -0.80 -12.33
N ILE A 823 -16.87 -0.80 -11.60
CA ILE A 823 -16.07 0.40 -11.32
C ILE A 823 -15.61 1.04 -12.62
N SER A 824 -14.98 0.27 -13.52
CA SER A 824 -14.44 0.79 -14.79
C SER A 824 -15.53 1.35 -15.71
N LYS A 825 -16.69 0.70 -15.81
CA LYS A 825 -17.84 1.18 -16.60
C LYS A 825 -18.41 2.49 -16.06
N VAL A 826 -18.63 2.61 -14.76
CA VAL A 826 -19.21 3.83 -14.16
C VAL A 826 -18.19 4.97 -14.13
N LEU A 827 -16.90 4.70 -13.86
CA LEU A 827 -15.84 5.71 -14.00
C LEU A 827 -15.72 6.20 -15.45
N SER A 828 -15.86 5.31 -16.43
CA SER A 828 -15.89 5.71 -17.85
C SER A 828 -17.03 6.67 -18.17
N TYR A 829 -18.21 6.47 -17.58
CA TYR A 829 -19.31 7.42 -17.71
C TYR A 829 -18.97 8.78 -17.08
N SER A 830 -18.38 8.77 -15.88
CA SER A 830 -17.94 9.98 -15.19
C SER A 830 -16.98 10.81 -16.04
N VAL A 831 -16.00 10.15 -16.67
CA VAL A 831 -15.02 10.77 -17.57
C VAL A 831 -15.66 11.33 -18.83
N LYS A 832 -16.66 10.63 -19.39
CA LYS A 832 -17.39 11.08 -20.57
C LYS A 832 -18.35 12.24 -20.28
N ASN A 833 -18.73 12.43 -19.01
CA ASN A 833 -19.74 13.40 -18.57
C ASN A 833 -19.25 14.27 -17.40
N PRO A 834 -18.15 15.03 -17.56
CA PRO A 834 -17.51 15.76 -16.47
C PRO A 834 -18.41 16.76 -15.72
N LEU A 835 -19.33 17.45 -16.40
CA LEU A 835 -20.24 18.44 -15.79
C LEU A 835 -21.49 17.81 -15.13
N VAL A 836 -21.73 16.50 -15.28
CA VAL A 836 -22.91 15.85 -14.68
C VAL A 836 -22.70 15.65 -13.19
N TYR A 837 -23.68 16.04 -12.38
CA TYR A 837 -23.81 15.64 -10.99
C TYR A 837 -24.46 14.26 -10.90
N MET A 838 -23.66 13.26 -10.54
CA MET A 838 -24.08 11.86 -10.53
C MET A 838 -24.69 11.50 -9.17
N ILE A 839 -25.98 11.20 -9.12
CA ILE A 839 -26.71 10.94 -7.87
C ILE A 839 -27.12 9.47 -7.76
N PRO A 840 -27.34 8.94 -6.53
CA PRO A 840 -27.91 7.62 -6.37
C PRO A 840 -29.38 7.58 -6.81
N SER A 841 -29.83 6.42 -7.29
CA SER A 841 -31.27 6.17 -7.52
C SER A 841 -32.01 5.83 -6.23
N THR A 842 -31.31 5.27 -5.25
CA THR A 842 -31.83 4.87 -3.94
C THR A 842 -30.75 5.03 -2.90
N PHE A 843 -31.09 5.46 -1.68
CA PHE A 843 -30.14 5.46 -0.57
C PHE A 843 -29.87 4.04 -0.05
N ALA A 844 -28.68 3.85 0.52
CA ALA A 844 -28.36 2.67 1.29
C ALA A 844 -29.40 2.48 2.42
N PRO A 845 -29.84 1.24 2.71
CA PRO A 845 -30.81 0.99 3.76
C PRO A 845 -30.32 1.49 5.12
N TYR A 846 -31.19 2.22 5.83
CA TYR A 846 -30.92 2.69 7.19
C TYR A 846 -30.87 1.52 8.17
N ASN A 847 -29.80 1.43 8.96
CA ASN A 847 -29.67 0.42 10.01
C ASN A 847 -30.29 0.93 11.31
N SER A 848 -31.57 0.63 11.54
CA SER A 848 -32.29 1.07 12.74
C SER A 848 -31.79 0.47 14.05
N ALA A 849 -31.18 -0.72 14.00
CA ALA A 849 -30.63 -1.39 15.18
C ALA A 849 -29.29 -0.78 15.60
N THR A 850 -28.49 -0.33 14.63
CA THR A 850 -27.17 0.27 14.89
C THR A 850 -26.92 1.40 13.89
N PRO A 851 -27.46 2.62 14.14
CA PRO A 851 -27.44 3.71 13.16
C PRO A 851 -26.05 4.09 12.64
N ASN A 852 -25.02 4.00 13.49
CA ASN A 852 -23.62 4.25 13.12
C ASN A 852 -23.07 3.24 12.09
N TYR A 853 -23.68 2.06 11.96
CA TYR A 853 -23.39 1.04 10.96
C TYR A 853 -24.26 1.16 9.71
N THR A 854 -24.90 2.31 9.48
CA THR A 854 -25.56 2.62 8.20
C THR A 854 -24.49 2.92 7.15
N ASN A 855 -24.63 2.31 5.97
CA ASN A 855 -23.67 2.48 4.88
C ASN A 855 -23.85 3.84 4.17
N GLY A 856 -22.75 4.35 3.63
CA GLY A 856 -22.77 5.46 2.68
C GLY A 856 -23.35 5.00 1.34
N THR A 857 -23.99 5.93 0.64
CA THR A 857 -24.56 5.73 -0.70
C THR A 857 -23.63 6.36 -1.73
N ASP A 858 -22.96 5.54 -2.54
CA ASP A 858 -22.01 6.02 -3.53
C ASP A 858 -22.71 6.46 -4.83
N TRP A 859 -22.05 7.32 -5.60
CA TRP A 859 -22.38 7.55 -7.02
C TRP A 859 -21.72 6.50 -7.92
N LEU A 860 -20.67 5.82 -7.44
CA LEU A 860 -19.92 4.83 -8.22
C LEU A 860 -20.65 3.48 -8.34
N ALA A 861 -21.32 3.05 -7.26
CA ALA A 861 -21.94 1.74 -7.17
C ALA A 861 -23.02 1.71 -6.08
N THR A 862 -23.87 0.69 -6.14
CA THR A 862 -24.84 0.40 -5.08
C THR A 862 -24.19 -0.24 -3.85
N GLU A 863 -23.00 -0.81 -4.01
CA GLU A 863 -22.19 -1.37 -2.94
C GLU A 863 -21.30 -0.28 -2.32
N PRO A 864 -21.17 -0.23 -0.98
CA PRO A 864 -20.29 0.71 -0.30
C PRO A 864 -18.82 0.36 -0.49
N ASN A 865 -17.97 1.36 -0.30
CA ASN A 865 -16.52 1.23 -0.12
C ASN A 865 -15.78 0.56 -1.31
N LEU A 866 -16.31 0.70 -2.53
CA LEU A 866 -15.60 0.32 -3.75
C LEU A 866 -14.64 1.43 -4.19
N ALA A 867 -13.45 1.03 -4.66
CA ALA A 867 -12.36 1.94 -5.04
C ALA A 867 -12.10 3.04 -3.97
N PRO A 868 -11.74 2.64 -2.72
CA PRO A 868 -11.49 3.58 -1.64
C PRO A 868 -10.22 4.44 -1.87
N ASP A 869 -9.40 4.08 -2.83
CA ASP A 869 -8.16 4.74 -3.25
C ASP A 869 -8.36 5.70 -4.44
N ARG A 870 -9.61 6.07 -4.78
CA ARG A 870 -9.94 7.02 -5.86
C ARG A 870 -9.21 8.37 -5.76
N TRP A 871 -8.70 8.78 -4.60
CA TRP A 871 -7.84 9.95 -4.41
C TRP A 871 -6.47 9.62 -3.82
N GLY A 872 -6.05 8.35 -3.83
CA GLY A 872 -4.72 7.93 -3.38
C GLY A 872 -4.62 7.58 -1.90
N ARG A 873 -5.71 7.13 -1.26
CA ARG A 873 -5.73 6.73 0.16
C ARG A 873 -4.57 5.80 0.51
N GLY A 874 -3.70 6.23 1.43
CA GLY A 874 -2.53 5.50 1.92
C GLY A 874 -1.34 5.44 0.96
N GLY A 875 -1.56 5.67 -0.34
CA GLY A 875 -0.56 5.63 -1.41
C GLY A 875 -0.27 7.01 -2.01
N GLU A 876 0.26 6.98 -3.23
CA GLU A 876 0.55 8.16 -4.03
C GLU A 876 -0.73 8.84 -4.52
N LYS A 877 -0.60 10.09 -4.97
CA LYS A 877 -1.69 10.82 -5.62
C LYS A 877 -2.25 10.02 -6.81
N SER A 878 -3.53 9.65 -6.74
CA SER A 878 -4.17 8.89 -7.82
C SER A 878 -4.48 9.72 -9.08
N PRO A 879 -4.73 9.08 -10.24
CA PRO A 879 -5.12 9.78 -11.47
C PRO A 879 -6.45 10.55 -11.42
N PHE A 880 -7.30 10.33 -10.41
CA PHE A 880 -8.58 11.03 -10.22
C PHE A 880 -8.54 12.11 -9.14
N ASP A 881 -7.37 12.34 -8.50
CA ASP A 881 -7.19 13.44 -7.56
C ASP A 881 -7.27 14.80 -8.30
N PRO A 882 -8.15 15.73 -7.91
CA PRO A 882 -8.37 16.99 -8.62
C PRO A 882 -7.28 18.03 -8.38
N CYS A 883 -6.38 17.85 -7.41
CA CYS A 883 -5.39 18.88 -7.08
C CYS A 883 -4.36 19.10 -8.22
N PRO A 884 -3.80 20.30 -8.35
CA PRO A 884 -2.74 20.59 -9.32
C PRO A 884 -1.42 19.88 -8.98
N GLU A 885 -0.44 20.00 -9.87
CA GLU A 885 0.89 19.41 -9.69
C GLU A 885 1.55 19.84 -8.38
N GLY A 886 2.17 18.88 -7.67
CA GLY A 886 2.77 19.10 -6.35
C GLY A 886 1.78 19.17 -5.19
N TRP A 887 0.49 18.93 -5.44
CA TRP A 887 -0.57 18.96 -4.43
C TRP A 887 -1.49 17.74 -4.53
N ARG A 888 -2.09 17.33 -3.41
CA ARG A 888 -3.05 16.22 -3.33
C ARG A 888 -4.18 16.51 -2.34
N ILE A 889 -5.26 15.75 -2.41
CA ILE A 889 -6.27 15.76 -1.35
C ILE A 889 -5.63 15.19 -0.06
N PRO A 890 -5.80 15.87 1.10
CA PRO A 890 -5.17 15.44 2.34
C PRO A 890 -5.65 14.05 2.79
N ASP A 891 -4.70 13.22 3.21
CA ASP A 891 -4.93 11.86 3.73
C ASP A 891 -4.93 11.84 5.28
N LEU A 892 -5.39 10.73 5.86
CA LEU A 892 -5.55 10.52 7.31
C LEU A 892 -4.64 9.40 7.83
N THR A 893 -4.30 9.41 9.12
CA THR A 893 -3.49 8.32 9.72
C THR A 893 -4.33 7.20 10.31
N SER A 894 -5.62 7.43 10.54
CA SER A 894 -6.59 6.39 10.87
C SER A 894 -7.96 6.82 10.37
N VAL A 895 -8.82 5.85 10.06
CA VAL A 895 -10.22 6.08 9.67
C VAL A 895 -11.21 5.48 10.67
N ALA A 896 -10.74 5.01 11.83
CA ALA A 896 -11.59 4.44 12.87
C ALA A 896 -11.76 5.40 14.05
N LEU A 897 -13.00 5.52 14.51
CA LEU A 897 -13.35 6.19 15.76
C LEU A 897 -13.39 5.17 16.90
N VAL A 898 -12.43 5.27 17.81
CA VAL A 898 -12.27 4.46 19.02
C VAL A 898 -12.33 5.39 20.23
N SER A 899 -13.40 5.25 21.01
CA SER A 899 -13.65 6.08 22.20
C SER A 899 -12.41 6.15 23.11
N GLY A 900 -11.90 7.37 23.33
CA GLY A 900 -10.72 7.62 24.15
C GLY A 900 -9.39 7.63 23.40
N ALA A 901 -9.38 7.25 22.11
CA ALA A 901 -8.21 7.24 21.22
C ALA A 901 -8.41 8.09 19.94
N ASP A 902 -9.46 8.89 19.86
CA ASP A 902 -9.81 9.75 18.71
C ASP A 902 -9.01 11.08 18.69
N PHE A 903 -7.68 11.00 18.68
CA PHE A 903 -6.79 12.17 18.71
C PHE A 903 -5.71 12.05 17.62
N GLY A 904 -5.39 13.15 16.93
CA GLY A 904 -4.24 13.19 16.00
C GLY A 904 -4.39 12.42 14.70
N GLN A 905 -5.59 12.05 14.29
CA GLN A 905 -5.79 11.24 13.07
C GLN A 905 -5.95 12.08 11.79
N THR A 906 -6.18 13.39 11.94
CA THR A 906 -6.50 14.31 10.84
C THR A 906 -5.58 15.54 10.86
N PRO A 907 -5.12 16.04 9.70
CA PRO A 907 -4.33 17.27 9.61
C PRO A 907 -4.99 18.51 10.23
N TRP A 908 -6.31 18.48 10.46
CA TRP A 908 -7.08 19.54 11.13
C TRP A 908 -7.30 19.27 12.63
N TYR A 909 -6.57 18.34 13.23
CA TYR A 909 -6.70 18.07 14.66
C TYR A 909 -6.03 19.18 15.47
N LYS A 910 -6.76 19.75 16.44
CA LYS A 910 -6.21 20.63 17.45
C LYS A 910 -5.90 19.84 18.71
N LYS A 911 -4.68 20.00 19.25
CA LYS A 911 -4.22 19.34 20.49
C LYS A 911 -5.31 19.26 21.56
N ASP A 912 -5.48 18.07 22.13
CA ASP A 912 -6.41 17.73 23.22
C ASP A 912 -7.92 17.76 22.86
N LYS A 913 -8.29 17.99 21.60
CA LYS A 913 -9.70 17.95 21.15
C LYS A 913 -10.03 16.63 20.45
N ASN A 914 -11.12 15.98 20.84
CA ASN A 914 -11.58 14.76 20.15
C ASN A 914 -12.01 15.11 18.72
N ILE A 915 -11.45 14.41 17.73
CA ILE A 915 -11.60 14.79 16.31
C ILE A 915 -13.05 14.68 15.79
N ALA A 916 -13.85 13.78 16.36
CA ALA A 916 -15.23 13.51 15.96
C ALA A 916 -16.26 14.30 16.79
N THR A 917 -15.81 15.25 17.60
CA THR A 917 -16.68 16.12 18.39
C THR A 917 -16.78 17.50 17.75
N SER A 918 -17.99 18.06 17.76
CA SER A 918 -18.26 19.42 17.27
C SER A 918 -17.94 20.43 18.36
N TYR A 919 -16.97 21.30 18.11
CA TYR A 919 -16.52 22.33 19.05
C TYR A 919 -16.73 23.74 18.50
N SER A 920 -16.82 24.73 19.40
CA SER A 920 -17.02 26.13 19.01
C SER A 920 -15.76 26.68 18.33
N ILE A 921 -15.96 27.31 17.17
CA ILE A 921 -14.86 27.86 16.39
C ILE A 921 -14.11 28.94 17.18
N ALA A 922 -14.86 29.79 17.90
CA ALA A 922 -14.27 30.92 18.64
C ALA A 922 -13.49 30.47 19.88
N THR A 923 -14.10 29.61 20.70
CA THR A 923 -13.54 29.23 22.01
C THR A 923 -12.54 28.09 21.91
N ASP A 924 -12.82 27.09 21.06
CA ASP A 924 -12.01 25.88 21.01
C ASP A 924 -10.95 25.95 19.93
N TYR A 925 -11.26 26.52 18.76
CA TYR A 925 -10.32 26.62 17.62
C TYR A 925 -9.66 27.99 17.47
N SER A 926 -10.07 28.99 18.27
CA SER A 926 -9.55 30.36 18.20
C SER A 926 -9.75 31.03 16.83
N GLY A 927 -10.76 30.57 16.08
CA GLY A 927 -11.17 31.14 14.81
C GLY A 927 -12.21 32.25 14.98
N THR A 928 -12.44 33.04 13.94
CA THR A 928 -13.42 34.12 13.94
C THR A 928 -14.43 33.94 12.81
N ARG A 929 -15.72 33.97 13.16
CA ARG A 929 -16.82 33.92 12.17
C ARG A 929 -17.00 35.28 11.50
N VAL A 930 -17.06 35.27 10.17
CA VAL A 930 -17.37 36.44 9.34
C VAL A 930 -18.83 36.38 8.89
N ARG A 931 -19.52 37.51 8.91
CA ARG A 931 -20.94 37.62 8.56
C ARG A 931 -21.20 38.71 7.55
N ASN A 932 -22.24 38.56 6.74
CA ASN A 932 -22.77 39.65 5.92
C ASN A 932 -23.86 40.45 6.64
N SER A 933 -24.42 41.46 5.95
CA SER A 933 -25.47 42.35 6.46
C SER A 933 -26.78 41.62 6.82
N ALA A 934 -27.04 40.43 6.27
CA ALA A 934 -28.17 39.57 6.64
C ALA A 934 -27.85 38.68 7.86
N ASN A 935 -26.73 38.91 8.56
CA ASN A 935 -26.21 38.12 9.68
C ASN A 935 -25.95 36.64 9.32
N ALA A 936 -25.91 36.31 8.02
CA ALA A 936 -25.51 35.01 7.54
C ALA A 936 -24.00 34.87 7.65
N THR A 937 -23.54 33.69 8.07
CA THR A 937 -22.12 33.34 8.01
C THR A 937 -21.68 33.26 6.55
N VAL A 938 -20.52 33.85 6.24
CA VAL A 938 -19.92 33.83 4.88
C VAL A 938 -18.54 33.19 4.86
N GLY A 939 -17.98 32.88 6.03
CA GLY A 939 -16.70 32.21 6.18
C GLY A 939 -16.06 32.40 7.55
N TYR A 940 -14.81 31.97 7.65
CA TYR A 940 -14.06 31.83 8.89
C TYR A 940 -12.61 32.29 8.74
N LEU A 941 -12.13 33.02 9.74
CA LEU A 941 -10.73 33.42 9.88
C LEU A 941 -10.00 32.52 10.88
N PHE A 942 -8.80 32.05 10.54
CA PHE A 942 -7.92 31.27 11.41
C PHE A 942 -6.55 31.93 11.53
N ASN A 943 -6.53 33.15 12.09
CA ASN A 943 -5.34 33.99 12.19
C ASN A 943 -4.50 33.74 13.45
N ASN A 944 -4.96 32.85 14.34
CA ASN A 944 -4.22 32.55 15.55
C ASN A 944 -2.99 31.69 15.22
N PRO A 945 -1.77 32.12 15.57
CA PRO A 945 -0.54 31.39 15.24
C PRO A 945 -0.44 30.00 15.90
N ALA A 946 -1.23 29.70 16.93
CA ALA A 946 -1.31 28.37 17.52
C ALA A 946 -2.16 27.38 16.69
N TYR A 947 -2.93 27.89 15.71
CA TYR A 947 -3.79 27.07 14.84
C TYR A 947 -3.94 27.68 13.43
N PRO A 948 -2.84 27.81 12.66
CA PRO A 948 -2.79 28.51 11.38
C PRO A 948 -3.28 27.63 10.22
N LEU A 949 -4.59 27.37 10.14
CA LEU A 949 -5.18 26.55 9.07
C LEU A 949 -5.49 27.30 7.76
N GLY A 950 -5.25 28.61 7.72
CA GLY A 950 -5.74 29.51 6.67
C GLY A 950 -7.25 29.76 6.78
N ASN A 951 -7.74 30.76 6.05
CA ASN A 951 -9.15 31.18 6.11
C ASN A 951 -10.04 30.33 5.18
N TYR A 952 -11.32 30.17 5.52
CA TYR A 952 -12.27 29.31 4.79
C TYR A 952 -13.54 30.07 4.39
N PRO A 953 -13.99 29.98 3.12
CA PRO A 953 -15.29 30.48 2.68
C PRO A 953 -16.43 29.56 3.12
N ASP A 954 -17.65 30.11 3.22
CA ASP A 954 -18.88 29.31 3.20
C ASP A 954 -19.35 29.11 1.75
N SER A 955 -18.84 28.05 1.11
CA SER A 955 -19.23 27.65 -0.24
C SER A 955 -20.54 26.84 -0.29
N GLY A 956 -21.16 26.58 0.85
CA GLY A 956 -22.23 25.59 1.01
C GLY A 956 -21.83 24.15 0.61
N SER A 957 -22.84 23.27 0.60
CA SER A 957 -22.77 21.86 0.19
C SER A 957 -23.97 21.44 -0.65
N ARG A 958 -23.79 20.45 -1.52
CA ARG A 958 -24.83 19.87 -2.40
C ARG A 958 -25.16 18.44 -1.98
N GLY A 959 -26.46 18.07 -2.00
CA GLY A 959 -26.92 16.71 -1.73
C GLY A 959 -26.97 16.29 -0.26
N PHE A 960 -26.71 17.22 0.67
CA PHE A 960 -26.58 16.99 2.10
C PHE A 960 -27.71 16.14 2.72
N ARG A 961 -27.35 15.24 3.63
CA ARG A 961 -28.26 14.52 4.53
C ARG A 961 -27.49 13.99 5.74
N SER A 962 -28.20 13.50 6.75
CA SER A 962 -27.60 12.67 7.79
C SER A 962 -27.72 11.20 7.39
N VAL A 963 -26.58 10.53 7.18
CA VAL A 963 -26.52 9.09 6.85
C VAL A 963 -26.96 8.22 8.02
N THR A 964 -26.62 8.63 9.24
CA THR A 964 -26.96 7.91 10.47
C THR A 964 -28.33 8.25 11.04
N ALA A 965 -29.12 9.10 10.36
CA ALA A 965 -30.50 9.37 10.72
C ALA A 965 -31.47 8.74 9.73
N ASN A 966 -32.66 8.36 10.21
CA ASN A 966 -33.74 7.87 9.36
C ASN A 966 -34.37 9.03 8.58
N GLN A 967 -33.89 9.29 7.36
CA GLN A 967 -34.37 10.36 6.48
C GLN A 967 -35.04 9.80 5.22
N THR A 968 -35.97 10.57 4.64
CA THR A 968 -36.69 10.17 3.42
C THR A 968 -35.76 10.13 2.20
N ALA A 969 -36.03 9.17 1.29
CA ALA A 969 -35.14 8.85 0.16
C ALA A 969 -35.09 9.91 -0.97
N GLN A 970 -35.88 10.99 -0.88
CA GLN A 970 -35.98 11.97 -1.96
C GLN A 970 -34.74 12.88 -2.08
N GLY A 971 -33.95 13.04 -1.01
CA GLY A 971 -32.76 13.90 -0.99
C GLY A 971 -33.04 15.36 -1.37
N THR A 972 -32.01 16.20 -1.38
CA THR A 972 -32.12 17.56 -1.93
C THR A 972 -30.93 17.81 -2.85
N PHE A 973 -31.07 17.43 -4.12
CA PHE A 973 -29.98 17.41 -5.10
C PHE A 973 -29.79 18.73 -5.86
N ASN A 974 -30.85 19.54 -5.93
CA ASN A 974 -30.98 20.72 -6.77
C ASN A 974 -30.81 22.05 -6.01
N VAL A 975 -30.42 22.01 -4.73
CA VAL A 975 -30.19 23.21 -3.91
C VAL A 975 -28.87 23.09 -3.15
N LEU A 976 -28.27 24.24 -2.84
CA LEU A 976 -27.13 24.31 -1.93
C LEU A 976 -27.56 24.58 -0.49
N ASN A 977 -26.85 23.95 0.44
CA ASN A 977 -26.97 24.16 1.87
C ASN A 977 -25.78 24.96 2.39
N PHE A 978 -26.03 26.18 2.86
CA PHE A 978 -25.05 27.08 3.47
C PHE A 978 -24.95 26.94 5.00
N GLN A 979 -25.64 25.97 5.60
CA GLN A 979 -25.42 25.64 7.00
C GLN A 979 -24.22 24.70 7.18
N TYR A 980 -23.97 23.84 6.19
CA TYR A 980 -23.00 22.75 6.29
C TYR A 980 -21.92 22.80 5.19
N PRO A 981 -21.12 23.86 5.08
CA PRO A 981 -19.94 23.85 4.21
C PRO A 981 -18.89 22.88 4.76
N ALA A 982 -18.19 22.22 3.86
CA ALA A 982 -17.21 21.19 4.22
C ALA A 982 -16.05 21.11 3.24
N VAL A 983 -14.99 20.44 3.67
CA VAL A 983 -13.80 20.14 2.87
C VAL A 983 -13.47 18.66 2.93
N TRP A 984 -13.37 18.02 1.78
CA TRP A 984 -13.08 16.59 1.69
C TRP A 984 -11.67 16.21 2.15
N THR A 985 -11.56 14.98 2.66
CA THR A 985 -10.30 14.23 2.76
C THR A 985 -10.30 13.07 1.76
N ALA A 986 -9.14 12.42 1.59
CA ALA A 986 -8.97 11.29 0.69
C ALA A 986 -9.52 9.96 1.24
N ALA A 987 -10.20 9.96 2.39
CA ALA A 987 -10.50 8.75 3.15
C ALA A 987 -12.00 8.41 3.25
N LEU A 988 -12.28 7.11 3.29
CA LEU A 988 -13.56 6.54 3.70
C LEU A 988 -13.44 5.98 5.12
N ASN A 989 -14.54 6.03 5.87
CA ASN A 989 -14.62 5.52 7.23
C ASN A 989 -14.37 4.01 7.30
N SER A 990 -13.96 3.56 8.48
CA SER A 990 -13.72 2.16 8.86
C SER A 990 -14.95 1.25 8.67
N ASN A 991 -14.79 -0.03 8.99
CA ASN A 991 -15.86 -1.05 8.97
C ASN A 991 -16.51 -1.26 7.58
N TYR A 992 -15.84 -0.85 6.50
CA TYR A 992 -16.31 -0.97 5.12
C TYR A 992 -17.63 -0.21 4.87
N LEU A 993 -17.90 0.85 5.65
CA LEU A 993 -19.16 1.59 5.58
C LEU A 993 -19.31 2.44 4.32
N GLY A 994 -18.21 2.80 3.66
CA GLY A 994 -18.23 3.60 2.43
C GLY A 994 -18.66 5.06 2.64
N ARG A 995 -18.54 5.57 3.87
CA ARG A 995 -18.87 6.96 4.23
C ARG A 995 -17.61 7.83 4.17
N PRO A 996 -17.51 8.87 3.34
CA PRO A 996 -16.32 9.70 3.27
C PRO A 996 -16.16 10.59 4.49
N VAL A 997 -14.91 10.90 4.80
CA VAL A 997 -14.54 11.81 5.89
C VAL A 997 -14.34 13.22 5.33
N ASN A 998 -14.89 14.22 6.03
CA ASN A 998 -14.62 15.63 5.77
C ASN A 998 -14.36 16.40 7.06
N VAL A 999 -13.84 17.60 6.89
CA VAL A 999 -13.99 18.67 7.86
C VAL A 999 -15.33 19.34 7.59
N LEU A 1000 -16.18 19.46 8.60
CA LEU A 1000 -17.50 20.08 8.49
C LEU A 1000 -17.60 21.29 9.42
N PHE A 1001 -18.17 22.38 8.90
CA PHE A 1001 -18.57 23.53 9.69
C PHE A 1001 -20.11 23.52 9.86
N ASP A 1002 -20.59 23.91 11.04
CA ASP A 1002 -21.99 24.26 11.28
C ASP A 1002 -22.09 25.79 11.37
N ALA A 1003 -22.51 26.38 10.25
CA ALA A 1003 -22.55 27.81 10.02
C ALA A 1003 -23.81 28.50 10.59
N ALA A 1004 -24.66 27.76 11.29
CA ALA A 1004 -25.81 28.33 11.98
C ALA A 1004 -25.39 29.41 12.98
N SER A 1005 -26.18 30.48 13.03
CA SER A 1005 -25.83 31.70 13.76
C SER A 1005 -25.68 31.50 15.27
N THR A 1006 -26.32 30.46 15.82
CA THR A 1006 -26.37 30.12 17.26
C THR A 1006 -25.35 29.07 17.68
N THR A 1007 -24.95 28.15 16.80
CA THR A 1007 -24.04 27.04 17.15
C THR A 1007 -22.59 27.38 16.81
N ASN A 1008 -22.32 27.74 15.56
CA ASN A 1008 -21.02 28.14 15.02
C ASN A 1008 -19.85 27.21 15.40
N ARG A 1009 -19.85 26.00 14.83
CA ARG A 1009 -18.96 24.91 15.26
C ARG A 1009 -18.19 24.29 14.11
N MET A 1010 -17.12 23.56 14.44
CA MET A 1010 -16.33 22.78 13.50
C MET A 1010 -16.11 21.38 14.08
N ILE A 1011 -16.12 20.37 13.20
CA ILE A 1011 -15.71 19.00 13.47
C ILE A 1011 -14.59 18.64 12.48
N ALA A 1012 -13.48 18.11 13.00
CA ALA A 1012 -12.25 17.87 12.22
C ALA A 1012 -12.25 16.50 11.52
N PHE A 1013 -13.08 15.57 12.01
CA PHE A 1013 -13.34 14.26 11.42
C PHE A 1013 -14.85 14.02 11.45
N HIS A 1014 -15.52 14.33 10.35
CA HIS A 1014 -16.94 14.08 10.18
C HIS A 1014 -17.14 13.01 9.13
N ASP A 1015 -17.74 11.90 9.52
CA ASP A 1015 -17.95 10.71 8.69
C ASP A 1015 -19.41 10.55 8.28
N ASN A 1016 -20.33 11.46 8.64
CA ASN A 1016 -21.77 11.33 8.36
C ASN A 1016 -22.12 11.87 6.97
N ASN A 1017 -21.43 11.34 5.96
CA ASN A 1017 -21.50 11.81 4.58
C ASN A 1017 -21.76 10.66 3.60
N ASP A 1018 -22.24 11.02 2.41
CA ASP A 1018 -22.23 10.13 1.24
C ASP A 1018 -21.21 10.59 0.20
N PRO A 1019 -20.60 9.65 -0.55
CA PRO A 1019 -19.71 9.99 -1.66
C PRO A 1019 -20.32 10.88 -2.73
N TYR A 1020 -21.65 10.85 -2.93
CA TYR A 1020 -22.31 11.68 -3.94
C TYR A 1020 -22.39 13.16 -3.56
N PHE A 1021 -22.17 13.55 -2.31
CA PHE A 1021 -22.23 14.95 -1.90
C PHE A 1021 -21.22 15.81 -2.67
N GLY A 1022 -21.59 17.06 -2.97
CA GLY A 1022 -20.67 18.04 -3.54
C GLY A 1022 -20.22 19.05 -2.49
N VAL A 1023 -18.93 19.06 -2.14
CA VAL A 1023 -18.33 20.07 -1.24
C VAL A 1023 -16.94 20.48 -1.72
N GLY A 1024 -16.29 21.42 -1.03
CA GLY A 1024 -14.98 21.93 -1.43
C GLY A 1024 -13.83 20.94 -1.25
N CYS A 1025 -12.73 21.17 -1.96
CA CYS A 1025 -11.46 20.48 -1.77
C CYS A 1025 -10.37 21.50 -1.45
N ARG A 1026 -9.59 21.27 -0.39
CA ARG A 1026 -8.38 22.05 -0.07
C ARG A 1026 -7.20 21.12 -0.09
N CYS A 1027 -6.26 21.38 -0.99
CA CYS A 1027 -5.14 20.47 -1.21
C CYS A 1027 -4.04 20.66 -0.16
N ALA A 1028 -3.34 19.57 0.15
CA ALA A 1028 -2.07 19.57 0.86
C ALA A 1028 -0.92 19.37 -0.12
N LYS A 1029 0.23 19.97 0.20
CA LYS A 1029 1.44 19.83 -0.57
C LYS A 1029 1.96 18.40 -0.48
N VAL A 1030 2.39 17.85 -1.61
CA VAL A 1030 3.08 16.56 -1.64
C VAL A 1030 4.51 16.78 -1.16
N GLU A 1031 4.90 16.06 -0.13
CA GLU A 1031 6.28 16.02 0.37
C GLU A 1031 6.94 14.72 -0.07
N TYR A 1032 8.26 14.74 -0.20
CA TYR A 1032 9.05 13.59 -0.67
C TYR A 1032 10.21 13.32 0.29
N ASP A 1033 10.51 12.05 0.49
CA ASP A 1033 11.66 11.63 1.29
C ASP A 1033 12.99 11.90 0.55
N ALA A 1034 14.11 11.62 1.21
CA ALA A 1034 15.44 11.81 0.61
C ALA A 1034 15.70 10.94 -0.64
N ASN A 1035 14.89 9.91 -0.86
CA ASN A 1035 14.98 9.01 -2.01
C ASN A 1035 13.99 9.41 -3.14
N GLY A 1036 13.19 10.46 -2.93
CA GLY A 1036 12.19 10.92 -3.88
C GLY A 1036 10.85 10.15 -3.81
N ASN A 1037 10.62 9.34 -2.78
CA ASN A 1037 9.33 8.70 -2.57
C ASN A 1037 8.36 9.67 -1.90
N GLU A 1038 7.10 9.69 -2.34
CA GLU A 1038 6.08 10.50 -1.69
C GLU A 1038 5.88 10.08 -0.22
N GLU A 1039 5.86 11.08 0.67
CA GLU A 1039 5.69 10.90 2.10
C GLU A 1039 4.22 10.73 2.48
N GLY A 1040 3.91 9.78 3.36
CA GLY A 1040 2.58 9.58 3.91
C GLY A 1040 2.26 10.59 5.03
N PRO A 1041 1.02 10.61 5.52
CA PRO A 1041 0.60 11.54 6.58
C PRO A 1041 1.36 11.33 7.91
N ALA A 1042 1.89 10.13 8.17
CA ALA A 1042 2.60 9.79 9.41
C ALA A 1042 4.13 10.04 9.35
N SER A 1043 4.60 10.96 8.48
CA SER A 1043 6.02 11.13 8.17
C SER A 1043 6.87 11.70 9.30
N ARG A 1044 8.19 11.48 9.19
CA ARG A 1044 9.17 11.85 10.22
C ARG A 1044 9.30 13.36 10.27
N ILE A 1045 8.57 14.00 11.19
CA ILE A 1045 8.96 15.33 11.66
C ILE A 1045 10.36 15.17 12.25
N THR A 1046 11.36 15.78 11.61
CA THR A 1046 12.71 15.71 12.15
C THR A 1046 12.73 16.59 13.39
N VAL A 1047 12.55 15.98 14.55
CA VAL A 1047 12.88 16.63 15.83
C VAL A 1047 14.39 16.67 15.89
N ILE A 1048 14.98 17.63 15.19
CA ILE A 1048 16.39 17.93 15.40
C ILE A 1048 16.42 18.92 16.55
N PRO A 1049 16.96 18.56 17.73
CA PRO A 1049 17.35 19.55 18.71
C PRO A 1049 18.45 20.39 18.03
N ASN A 1050 18.16 21.66 17.74
CA ASN A 1050 19.14 22.67 17.36
C ASN A 1050 20.04 22.35 16.15
N VAL A 1051 19.47 22.11 14.96
CA VAL A 1051 20.20 22.43 13.72
C VAL A 1051 19.76 23.82 13.24
N PRO A 1052 20.67 24.77 13.01
CA PRO A 1052 20.32 26.09 12.54
C PRO A 1052 19.68 26.00 11.15
N THR A 1053 18.38 26.22 11.08
CA THR A 1053 17.66 26.53 9.84
C THR A 1053 18.04 27.93 9.36
N LEU A 1054 18.17 28.11 8.04
CA LEU A 1054 18.32 29.45 7.46
C LEU A 1054 17.00 30.21 7.65
N SER A 1055 16.91 31.05 8.68
CA SER A 1055 15.83 32.03 8.78
C SER A 1055 16.13 33.22 7.88
N THR A 1056 15.09 33.80 7.30
CA THR A 1056 15.16 35.06 6.54
C THR A 1056 15.68 36.24 7.37
N ALA A 1057 15.73 36.10 8.70
CA ALA A 1057 16.28 37.09 9.63
C ALA A 1057 17.82 37.15 9.64
N ASN A 1058 18.52 36.17 9.08
CA ASN A 1058 19.99 36.14 9.06
C ASN A 1058 20.61 36.80 7.82
N ALA A 1059 19.81 37.47 6.98
CA ALA A 1059 20.28 38.24 5.82
C ALA A 1059 20.74 39.66 6.21
N ALA A 1060 21.64 39.78 7.19
CA ALA A 1060 22.44 40.99 7.33
C ALA A 1060 23.69 40.82 6.46
N PHE A 1061 23.64 41.31 5.22
CA PHE A 1061 24.79 41.35 4.33
C PHE A 1061 25.93 42.15 4.97
N LYS A 1062 27.02 41.49 5.37
CA LYS A 1062 28.33 42.15 5.46
C LYS A 1062 28.90 42.22 4.05
N ALA A 1063 28.64 43.33 3.37
CA ALA A 1063 29.37 43.67 2.16
C ALA A 1063 30.83 43.95 2.53
N THR A 1064 31.75 43.04 2.20
CA THR A 1064 33.17 43.35 2.00
C THR A 1064 33.84 42.28 1.13
N ASP A 1065 34.33 42.73 -0.03
CA ASP A 1065 35.40 42.22 -0.91
C ASP A 1065 35.70 40.71 -1.05
N ASN A 1066 35.74 40.30 -2.33
CA ASN A 1066 36.17 39.02 -2.92
C ASN A 1066 37.40 38.34 -2.28
N LYS A 1067 37.25 37.71 -1.10
CA LYS A 1067 38.34 36.96 -0.45
C LYS A 1067 38.22 35.44 -0.53
N ILE A 1068 37.06 34.87 -0.87
CA ILE A 1068 36.82 33.42 -0.91
C ILE A 1068 36.12 33.04 -2.22
N SER A 1069 36.67 32.06 -2.93
CA SER A 1069 36.09 31.51 -4.17
C SER A 1069 36.12 29.97 -4.16
N LEU A 1070 35.15 29.35 -4.84
CA LEU A 1070 34.99 27.90 -4.91
C LEU A 1070 35.01 27.42 -6.36
N TYR A 1071 35.70 26.31 -6.62
CA TYR A 1071 35.87 25.77 -7.98
C TYR A 1071 36.11 24.25 -7.96
N PRO A 1072 35.81 23.52 -9.03
CA PRO A 1072 35.07 23.98 -10.21
C PRO A 1072 33.58 24.23 -9.89
N SER A 1073 32.94 25.15 -10.61
CA SER A 1073 31.48 25.29 -10.64
C SER A 1073 31.06 25.39 -12.11
N PRO A 1074 30.41 24.35 -12.68
CA PRO A 1074 29.84 23.19 -12.00
C PRO A 1074 30.88 22.19 -11.45
N VAL A 1075 30.60 21.61 -10.28
CA VAL A 1075 31.41 20.57 -9.61
C VAL A 1075 30.87 19.18 -9.94
N SER A 1076 31.74 18.20 -10.15
CA SER A 1076 31.45 16.77 -10.06
C SER A 1076 32.30 16.27 -8.91
N ASN A 1077 31.80 15.64 -7.87
CA ASN A 1077 32.62 15.09 -6.76
C ASN A 1077 33.48 16.10 -5.96
N VAL A 1078 34.66 16.58 -6.40
CA VAL A 1078 35.58 17.35 -5.53
C VAL A 1078 35.45 18.86 -5.72
N LEU A 1079 35.23 19.59 -4.62
CA LEU A 1079 35.17 21.06 -4.59
C LEU A 1079 36.38 21.64 -3.85
N TYR A 1080 37.00 22.66 -4.44
CA TYR A 1080 38.15 23.37 -3.90
C TYR A 1080 37.78 24.76 -3.40
N ILE A 1081 38.50 25.23 -2.38
CA ILE A 1081 38.43 26.60 -1.87
C ILE A 1081 39.72 27.36 -2.18
N LYS A 1082 39.60 28.61 -2.62
CA LYS A 1082 40.71 29.56 -2.71
C LYS A 1082 40.36 30.78 -1.87
N ALA A 1083 41.19 31.02 -0.86
CA ALA A 1083 41.06 32.16 0.03
C ALA A 1083 42.41 32.82 0.32
N THR A 1084 42.40 34.12 0.66
CA THR A 1084 43.62 34.90 0.95
C THR A 1084 44.18 34.70 2.35
N GLU A 1085 43.39 34.16 3.28
CA GLU A 1085 43.79 33.92 4.68
C GLU A 1085 44.11 32.44 4.87
N ASN A 1086 45.25 32.13 5.51
CA ASN A 1086 45.61 30.75 5.82
C ASN A 1086 45.02 30.33 7.17
N LYS A 1087 43.74 29.93 7.16
CA LYS A 1087 42.98 29.46 8.33
C LYS A 1087 42.06 28.29 7.96
N GLU A 1088 41.47 27.66 8.96
CA GLU A 1088 40.49 26.59 8.73
C GLU A 1088 39.16 27.13 8.18
N TYR A 1089 38.64 26.45 7.16
CA TYR A 1089 37.36 26.78 6.53
C TYR A 1089 36.36 25.63 6.71
N HIS A 1090 35.32 25.89 7.48
CA HIS A 1090 34.17 25.02 7.67
C HIS A 1090 33.04 25.43 6.73
N TYR A 1091 32.24 24.46 6.28
CA TYR A 1091 31.14 24.69 5.38
C TYR A 1091 29.84 24.01 5.79
N GLN A 1092 28.73 24.57 5.32
CA GLN A 1092 27.39 24.00 5.35
C GLN A 1092 26.76 24.18 3.96
N ILE A 1093 26.27 23.11 3.34
CA ILE A 1093 25.63 23.09 2.03
C ILE A 1093 24.13 22.93 2.24
N PHE A 1094 23.37 23.78 1.57
CA PHE A 1094 21.92 23.81 1.57
C PHE A 1094 21.39 23.51 0.17
N ASN A 1095 20.31 22.72 0.09
CA ASN A 1095 19.58 22.55 -1.16
C ASN A 1095 18.75 23.80 -1.50
N ALA A 1096 18.08 23.79 -2.65
CA ALA A 1096 17.22 24.88 -3.10
C ALA A 1096 16.05 25.20 -2.13
N LEU A 1097 15.69 24.26 -1.24
CA LEU A 1097 14.67 24.41 -0.20
C LEU A 1097 15.22 24.99 1.11
N GLY A 1098 16.52 25.32 1.17
CA GLY A 1098 17.17 25.87 2.37
C GLY A 1098 17.45 24.82 3.46
N GLN A 1099 17.31 23.53 3.15
CA GLN A 1099 17.63 22.44 4.07
C GLN A 1099 19.14 22.14 4.02
N SER A 1100 19.78 22.00 5.18
CA SER A 1100 21.19 21.60 5.25
C SER A 1100 21.34 20.15 4.79
N VAL A 1101 22.04 19.92 3.69
CA VAL A 1101 22.24 18.60 3.07
C VAL A 1101 23.63 18.03 3.32
N LYS A 1102 24.62 18.87 3.67
CA LYS A 1102 25.99 18.43 4.01
C LYS A 1102 26.71 19.50 4.80
N SER A 1103 27.58 19.13 5.73
CA SER A 1103 28.51 20.05 6.39
C SER A 1103 29.87 19.39 6.59
N GLY A 1104 30.92 20.19 6.76
CA GLY A 1104 32.27 19.67 6.93
C GLY A 1104 33.33 20.76 6.97
N GLN A 1105 34.58 20.35 6.78
CA GLN A 1105 35.74 21.23 6.69
C GLN A 1105 36.44 21.00 5.35
N PHE A 1106 37.06 22.05 4.80
CA PHE A 1106 38.02 21.89 3.71
C PHE A 1106 39.34 21.38 4.28
N ILE A 1107 39.73 20.16 3.88
CA ILE A 1107 41.01 19.54 4.25
C ILE A 1107 41.95 19.70 3.05
N ASN A 1108 43.13 20.29 3.24
CA ASN A 1108 44.05 20.65 2.15
C ASN A 1108 43.37 21.44 1.01
N ASN A 1109 42.53 22.41 1.38
CA ASN A 1109 41.74 23.25 0.46
C ASN A 1109 40.74 22.50 -0.44
N GLN A 1110 40.36 21.27 -0.11
CA GLN A 1110 39.39 20.48 -0.86
C GLN A 1110 38.35 19.80 0.03
N THR A 1111 37.20 19.45 -0.56
CA THR A 1111 36.18 18.61 0.06
C THR A 1111 35.47 17.74 -0.98
N ASP A 1112 35.02 16.57 -0.56
CA ASP A 1112 34.29 15.63 -1.41
C ASP A 1112 32.78 15.84 -1.29
N LEU A 1113 32.12 16.02 -2.43
CA LEU A 1113 30.68 16.21 -2.65
C LEU A 1113 30.08 15.07 -3.49
N SER A 1114 30.76 13.93 -3.63
CA SER A 1114 30.27 12.73 -4.32
C SER A 1114 28.89 12.28 -3.83
N SER A 1115 28.59 12.47 -2.55
CA SER A 1115 27.31 12.15 -1.92
C SER A 1115 26.14 13.09 -2.28
N LEU A 1116 26.37 14.16 -3.03
CA LEU A 1116 25.33 15.10 -3.45
C LEU A 1116 24.85 14.78 -4.87
N ASN A 1117 23.52 14.77 -5.05
CA ASN A 1117 22.87 14.65 -6.35
C ASN A 1117 23.16 15.85 -7.26
N ALA A 1118 22.96 15.69 -8.57
CA ALA A 1118 23.06 16.80 -9.51
C ALA A 1118 22.01 17.88 -9.18
N GLY A 1119 22.42 19.15 -9.14
CA GLY A 1119 21.51 20.22 -8.73
C GLY A 1119 22.20 21.52 -8.31
N VAL A 1120 21.39 22.51 -7.95
CA VAL A 1120 21.86 23.81 -7.45
C VAL A 1120 21.87 23.79 -5.93
N TYR A 1121 22.99 24.19 -5.33
CA TYR A 1121 23.17 24.28 -3.89
C TYR A 1121 23.71 25.65 -3.48
N LEU A 1122 23.46 26.03 -2.22
CA LEU A 1122 24.09 27.16 -1.56
C LEU A 1122 25.07 26.64 -0.52
N ILE A 1123 26.32 27.07 -0.56
CA ILE A 1123 27.32 26.72 0.44
C ILE A 1123 27.66 27.95 1.27
N ARG A 1124 27.49 27.83 2.59
CA ARG A 1124 27.87 28.82 3.60
C ARG A 1124 29.22 28.42 4.20
N ILE A 1125 30.16 29.36 4.27
CA ILE A 1125 31.49 29.19 4.87
C ILE A 1125 31.57 29.92 6.22
N ASN A 1126 32.14 29.28 7.24
CA ASN A 1126 32.44 29.84 8.58
C ASN A 1126 31.34 30.76 9.14
N ASN A 1127 30.10 30.27 9.25
CA ASN A 1127 28.97 31.02 9.79
C ASN A 1127 28.67 32.36 9.08
N SER A 1128 28.76 32.37 7.75
CA SER A 1128 28.44 33.50 6.84
C SER A 1128 29.59 34.47 6.54
N GLU A 1129 30.85 34.03 6.68
CA GLU A 1129 31.99 34.73 6.06
C GLU A 1129 31.85 34.77 4.53
N ALA A 1130 31.26 33.74 3.92
CA ALA A 1130 30.83 33.74 2.52
C ALA A 1130 29.61 32.83 2.33
N VAL A 1131 28.74 33.19 1.37
CA VAL A 1131 27.65 32.33 0.88
C VAL A 1131 27.73 32.29 -0.64
N ILE A 1132 27.96 31.12 -1.20
CA ILE A 1132 28.28 30.94 -2.63
C ILE A 1132 27.30 29.93 -3.22
N LYS A 1133 26.86 30.16 -4.46
CA LYS A 1133 26.08 29.19 -5.23
C LYS A 1133 27.02 28.21 -5.94
N ILE A 1134 26.77 26.91 -5.78
CA ILE A 1134 27.48 25.85 -6.51
C ILE A 1134 26.47 25.01 -7.32
N ILE A 1135 26.93 24.46 -8.45
CA ILE A 1135 26.13 23.58 -9.30
C ILE A 1135 26.81 22.21 -9.31
N LYS A 1136 26.14 21.17 -8.81
CA LYS A 1136 26.61 19.78 -8.90
C LYS A 1136 26.14 19.18 -10.22
N ARG A 1137 27.08 18.61 -10.99
CA ARG A 1137 26.80 17.75 -12.16
C ARG A 1137 26.57 16.32 -11.73
#